data_AF-A0A1Y5TYF9-F1
#
_entry.id   AF-A0A1Y5TYF9-F1
#
_cell.length_a   1.000
_cell.length_b   1.000
_cell.length_c   1.000
_cell.angle_alpha   90.00
_cell.angle_beta   90.00
_cell.angle_gamma   90.00
#
_symmetry.space_group_name_H-M   'P 1'
#
loop_
_entity.id
_entity.type
_entity.pdbx_description
1 polymer ?
#
loop_
_entity_poly.entity_id
_entity_poly.type
_entity_poly.pdbx_seq_one_letter_code
_entity_poly.pdbx_strand_id
1 'polypeptide(L)'
;MFQFVGITTTGSAGFDTGIGDLALKTFNGQTYLYAASGVNGGITAWRLQSGGSPVLYDDQAYASSITSQVARRIMPVTIAGTEHLALDVDTATGLVSYTLNSGGDIGSLRETVTLSGGGDIDAMTQVAGAGNGFLAIAHDETDRIATYRIESDGTLTLIGSEAGQAVALKTLETGGSTYVVAADPVSHNVVAYGIDTNSGTLSSPSTSGAEYGLGLADITAIEVVQAYGESWVIVAASGSNSLSVMRLGLDGRLVPTDHLLDTLSTRFEKVQDLALIEVQDRVFVVAGGGDDGLSLFTLTPHGKLIHLESFADTTLTGLQNVEAIAMAYVGTDLQIFASSQEDAGLTQMSVSLASLGYVLQGTGTVTGSSSDDMLMGLTGDATLSGGAGSDILIAATGTTTMSGGSQADIFVMRDGSGTTTITDFEAGIDRLDLFDYPMLRNVGQLSITSTGQGAQITYRDNTIVINSASGTSLEASTIFGGEFTGPDHVPIIGIGGGGGGGGTPAISIGSPGVVGQITVATGTANTALSDAEVRFTPSGGSMVTAQADANGSFDLGLSGSSTGTLDIVKSYSTASAEITALDALQVLRIAVGLDPTWGPASALNLIAADITRDGTINALDALDVLRAAVGLEGTSAPEWLFLDANADLSGITPTSVNYNTGTTVTATDGGFSTDMHSLLLGNMEAY
;
A
#
# COMPACT_ATOMS: atom_id res chain seq x y z
N MET A 1 -4.62 24.19 1.23
CA MET A 1 -4.03 23.48 0.07
C MET A 1 -2.97 24.37 -0.58
N PHE A 2 -2.24 23.90 -1.59
CA PHE A 2 -0.99 24.46 -2.13
C PHE A 2 -0.94 25.98 -2.16
N GLN A 3 0.14 26.52 -1.61
CA GLN A 3 0.48 27.93 -1.65
C GLN A 3 1.83 28.11 -2.31
N PHE A 4 1.87 28.79 -3.46
CA PHE A 4 3.12 29.21 -4.07
C PHE A 4 3.83 30.25 -3.18
N VAL A 5 5.05 29.93 -2.77
CA VAL A 5 5.87 30.81 -1.91
C VAL A 5 6.80 31.67 -2.78
N GLY A 6 7.44 31.07 -3.78
CA GLY A 6 8.34 31.75 -4.70
C GLY A 6 9.37 30.82 -5.33
N ILE A 7 10.26 31.39 -6.14
CA ILE A 7 11.41 30.68 -6.73
C ILE A 7 12.67 31.06 -5.93
N THR A 8 13.36 30.06 -5.43
CA THR A 8 14.60 30.18 -4.67
C THR A 8 15.80 30.02 -5.61
N THR A 9 16.74 30.97 -5.58
CA THR A 9 17.96 30.95 -6.41
C THR A 9 19.18 31.40 -5.61
N THR A 10 20.35 30.88 -5.97
CA THR A 10 21.65 31.33 -5.44
C THR A 10 22.07 32.68 -6.03
N GLY A 11 21.53 33.04 -7.20
CA GLY A 11 21.98 34.18 -8.00
C GLY A 11 23.16 33.84 -8.92
N SER A 12 23.56 32.56 -8.98
CA SER A 12 24.61 32.05 -9.84
C SER A 12 24.03 31.02 -10.80
N ALA A 13 24.05 31.34 -12.10
CA ALA A 13 23.48 30.48 -13.14
C ALA A 13 24.03 29.04 -13.13
N GLY A 14 25.29 28.85 -12.69
CA GLY A 14 25.89 27.52 -12.60
C GLY A 14 25.23 26.61 -11.57
N PHE A 15 24.67 27.17 -10.50
CA PHE A 15 23.94 26.40 -9.48
C PHE A 15 22.42 26.42 -9.68
N ASP A 16 21.92 27.44 -10.35
CA ASP A 16 20.48 27.65 -10.52
C ASP A 16 19.90 26.93 -11.75
N THR A 17 20.73 26.37 -12.64
CA THR A 17 20.25 25.72 -13.87
C THR A 17 20.62 24.24 -13.93
N GLY A 18 19.73 23.44 -14.53
CA GLY A 18 19.95 22.00 -14.68
C GLY A 18 20.06 21.28 -13.34
N ILE A 19 19.26 21.67 -12.35
CA ILE A 19 19.19 21.00 -11.05
C ILE A 19 18.50 19.65 -11.24
N GLY A 20 19.28 18.58 -11.19
CA GLY A 20 18.84 17.23 -11.54
C GLY A 20 18.32 16.39 -10.36
N ASP A 21 18.65 16.77 -9.13
CA ASP A 21 18.26 16.01 -7.94
C ASP A 21 18.26 16.88 -6.67
N LEU A 22 17.44 16.49 -5.72
CA LEU A 22 17.19 17.15 -4.45
C LEU A 22 17.24 16.15 -3.30
N ALA A 23 17.99 16.46 -2.25
CA ALA A 23 18.09 15.60 -1.08
C ALA A 23 17.89 16.38 0.23
N LEU A 24 17.23 15.76 1.20
CA LEU A 24 17.01 16.34 2.53
C LEU A 24 17.88 15.64 3.56
N LYS A 25 18.46 16.41 4.49
CA LYS A 25 19.13 15.87 5.66
C LYS A 25 18.95 16.80 6.86
N THR A 26 18.80 16.21 8.04
CA THR A 26 18.64 16.96 9.29
C THR A 26 19.90 16.85 10.12
N PHE A 27 20.46 18.01 10.52
CA PHE A 27 21.60 18.12 11.41
C PHE A 27 21.21 18.95 12.64
N ASN A 28 21.41 18.40 13.83
CA ASN A 28 21.11 19.07 15.11
C ASN A 28 19.68 19.66 15.18
N GLY A 29 18.69 18.95 14.61
CA GLY A 29 17.29 19.38 14.58
C GLY A 29 16.97 20.44 13.52
N GLN A 30 17.93 20.80 12.67
CA GLN A 30 17.74 21.71 11.55
C GLN A 30 17.77 20.93 10.23
N THR A 31 16.73 21.05 9.42
CA THR A 31 16.65 20.43 8.09
C THR A 31 17.33 21.30 7.04
N TYR A 32 18.11 20.66 6.18
CA TYR A 32 18.77 21.24 5.03
C TYR A 32 18.31 20.54 3.76
N LEU A 33 18.09 21.32 2.73
CA LEU A 33 17.84 20.86 1.36
C LEU A 33 19.14 21.03 0.56
N TYR A 34 19.62 19.93 -0.02
CA TYR A 34 20.73 19.90 -0.93
C TYR A 34 20.21 19.80 -2.35
N ALA A 35 20.79 20.56 -3.27
CA ALA A 35 20.42 20.52 -4.68
C ALA A 35 21.68 20.35 -5.54
N ALA A 36 21.64 19.39 -6.46
CA ALA A 36 22.74 19.08 -7.38
C ALA A 36 22.46 19.64 -8.77
N SER A 37 23.32 20.55 -9.23
CA SER A 37 23.24 21.13 -10.57
C SER A 37 24.13 20.41 -11.58
N GLY A 38 23.99 20.76 -12.85
CA GLY A 38 24.70 20.16 -13.99
C GLY A 38 26.19 20.44 -14.08
N VAL A 39 26.75 20.07 -15.23
CA VAL A 39 28.16 20.30 -15.58
C VAL A 39 28.53 21.78 -15.42
N ASN A 40 29.69 22.04 -14.80
CA ASN A 40 30.16 23.36 -14.35
C ASN A 40 29.36 24.01 -13.20
N GLY A 41 28.40 23.30 -12.62
CA GLY A 41 27.70 23.67 -11.40
C GLY A 41 28.34 23.07 -10.15
N GLY A 42 27.49 22.61 -9.25
CA GLY A 42 27.87 21.94 -8.02
C GLY A 42 26.68 21.69 -7.12
N ILE A 43 26.95 21.64 -5.82
CA ILE A 43 25.97 21.34 -4.78
C ILE A 43 25.67 22.62 -4.01
N THR A 44 24.39 22.90 -3.80
CA THR A 44 23.95 23.97 -2.90
C THR A 44 23.29 23.37 -1.68
N ALA A 45 23.45 24.01 -0.53
CA ALA A 45 22.80 23.65 0.72
C ALA A 45 21.93 24.82 1.19
N TRP A 46 20.65 24.53 1.43
CA TRP A 46 19.63 25.49 1.81
C TRP A 46 19.11 25.14 3.20
N ARG A 47 19.22 26.06 4.15
CA ARG A 47 18.65 25.87 5.49
C ARG A 47 17.15 26.20 5.45
N LEU A 48 16.31 25.22 5.74
CA LEU A 48 14.86 25.39 5.75
C LEU A 48 14.40 26.17 7.00
N GLN A 49 13.37 27.00 6.88
CA GLN A 49 12.86 27.82 7.99
C GLN A 49 11.34 27.76 8.06
N SER A 50 10.79 27.72 9.27
CA SER A 50 9.34 27.73 9.47
C SER A 50 8.71 28.99 8.86
N GLY A 51 7.68 28.81 8.03
CA GLY A 51 6.88 29.91 7.45
C GLY A 51 7.63 30.87 6.52
N GLY A 52 8.78 30.47 5.96
CA GLY A 52 9.59 31.35 5.12
C GLY A 52 10.32 30.62 3.99
N SER A 53 10.93 31.42 3.12
CA SER A 53 11.83 30.90 2.08
C SER A 53 13.10 30.32 2.70
N PRO A 54 13.65 29.25 2.13
CA PRO A 54 14.91 28.69 2.61
C PRO A 54 16.06 29.70 2.43
N VAL A 55 17.06 29.60 3.30
CA VAL A 55 18.23 30.48 3.27
C VAL A 55 19.42 29.71 2.72
N LEU A 56 20.06 30.23 1.68
CA LEU A 56 21.31 29.66 1.17
C LEU A 56 22.32 29.60 2.31
N TYR A 57 22.78 28.40 2.62
CA TYR A 57 23.67 28.12 3.74
C TYR A 57 25.10 27.87 3.25
N ASP A 58 25.24 27.13 2.15
CA ASP A 58 26.53 26.80 1.56
C ASP A 58 26.39 26.49 0.06
N ASP A 59 27.48 26.62 -0.68
CA ASP A 59 27.59 26.21 -2.08
C ASP A 59 29.00 25.68 -2.38
N GLN A 60 29.05 24.56 -3.09
CA GLN A 60 30.29 23.86 -3.43
C GLN A 60 30.28 23.48 -4.90
N ALA A 61 31.05 24.21 -5.70
CA ALA A 61 31.30 23.85 -7.09
C ALA A 61 31.96 22.48 -7.19
N TYR A 62 31.63 21.71 -8.23
CA TYR A 62 32.29 20.43 -8.44
C TYR A 62 33.80 20.60 -8.65
N ALA A 63 34.59 19.70 -8.07
CA ALA A 63 36.02 19.67 -8.34
C ALA A 63 36.30 19.47 -9.84
N SER A 64 37.37 20.07 -10.35
CA SER A 64 37.74 19.98 -11.76
C SER A 64 37.99 18.55 -12.25
N SER A 65 38.25 17.61 -11.33
CA SER A 65 38.42 16.19 -11.62
C SER A 65 37.13 15.47 -12.01
N ILE A 66 35.98 15.95 -11.52
CA ILE A 66 34.69 15.27 -11.69
C ILE A 66 33.66 16.12 -12.44
N THR A 67 33.84 17.44 -12.51
CA THR A 67 32.79 18.38 -12.96
C THR A 67 32.17 18.09 -14.33
N SER A 68 32.85 17.39 -15.22
CA SER A 68 32.35 17.03 -16.55
C SER A 68 31.73 15.63 -16.64
N GLN A 69 31.61 14.94 -15.51
CA GLN A 69 31.21 13.53 -15.41
C GLN A 69 30.10 13.30 -14.39
N VAL A 70 29.60 14.34 -13.71
CA VAL A 70 28.55 14.20 -12.69
C VAL A 70 27.18 14.12 -13.39
N ALA A 71 26.42 13.06 -13.14
CA ALA A 71 25.10 12.82 -13.74
C ALA A 71 23.95 13.56 -13.04
N ARG A 72 24.27 14.39 -12.03
CA ARG A 72 23.37 15.28 -11.26
C ARG A 72 22.52 14.61 -10.19
N ARG A 73 22.75 13.33 -9.87
CA ARG A 73 22.12 12.64 -8.73
C ARG A 73 22.95 12.75 -7.46
N ILE A 74 22.27 12.86 -6.33
CA ILE A 74 22.86 12.96 -4.99
C ILE A 74 22.17 12.03 -4.00
N MET A 75 22.94 11.18 -3.33
CA MET A 75 22.41 10.27 -2.30
C MET A 75 23.05 10.53 -0.94
N PRO A 76 22.28 10.99 0.07
CA PRO A 76 22.78 11.06 1.44
C PRO A 76 23.11 9.67 1.97
N VAL A 77 24.31 9.50 2.54
CA VAL A 77 24.77 8.22 3.07
C VAL A 77 25.68 8.42 4.27
N THR A 78 25.60 7.54 5.26
CA THR A 78 26.50 7.56 6.41
C THR A 78 27.57 6.47 6.28
N ILE A 79 28.85 6.84 6.23
CA ILE A 79 29.98 5.92 6.09
C ILE A 79 30.88 6.07 7.32
N ALA A 80 31.04 4.97 8.08
CA ALA A 80 31.82 4.94 9.33
C ALA A 80 31.51 6.12 10.28
N GLY A 81 30.22 6.45 10.42
CA GLY A 81 29.74 7.53 11.29
C GLY A 81 29.96 8.96 10.77
N THR A 82 30.47 9.11 9.54
CA THR A 82 30.55 10.39 8.84
C THR A 82 29.41 10.48 7.85
N GLU A 83 28.76 11.64 7.75
CA GLU A 83 27.72 11.89 6.75
C GLU A 83 28.35 12.30 5.43
N HIS A 84 27.80 11.81 4.33
CA HIS A 84 28.26 12.06 2.98
C HIS A 84 27.06 12.36 2.08
N LEU A 85 27.33 13.11 1.02
CA LEU A 85 26.46 13.22 -0.15
C LEU A 85 27.19 12.55 -1.30
N ALA A 86 26.80 11.31 -1.60
CA ALA A 86 27.33 10.53 -2.70
C ALA A 86 26.85 11.10 -4.03
N LEU A 87 27.72 10.98 -5.04
CA LEU A 87 27.49 11.47 -6.39
C LEU A 87 27.50 10.32 -7.37
N ASP A 88 26.60 10.41 -8.34
CA ASP A 88 26.64 9.64 -9.58
C ASP A 88 27.68 10.27 -10.53
N VAL A 89 28.69 9.48 -10.93
CA VAL A 89 29.87 9.95 -11.68
C VAL A 89 30.31 8.89 -12.69
N ASP A 90 29.98 9.11 -13.96
CA ASP A 90 30.09 8.18 -15.10
C ASP A 90 31.40 7.39 -15.25
N THR A 91 32.54 7.89 -14.75
CA THR A 91 33.84 7.20 -14.88
C THR A 91 34.47 6.77 -13.55
N ALA A 92 33.76 6.98 -12.45
CA ALA A 92 34.23 6.62 -11.14
C ALA A 92 34.21 5.10 -10.96
N THR A 93 35.33 4.56 -10.48
CA THR A 93 35.40 3.13 -10.13
C THR A 93 35.14 2.89 -8.64
N GLY A 94 35.03 3.97 -7.87
CA GLY A 94 34.74 3.98 -6.43
C GLY A 94 33.61 4.96 -6.12
N LEU A 95 33.16 4.98 -4.86
CA LEU A 95 32.14 5.92 -4.41
C LEU A 95 32.74 7.32 -4.28
N VAL A 96 32.28 8.25 -5.11
CA VAL A 96 32.62 9.68 -5.03
C VAL A 96 31.58 10.39 -4.18
N SER A 97 32.02 11.19 -3.21
CA SER A 97 31.11 11.93 -2.33
C SER A 97 31.74 13.20 -1.78
N TYR A 98 30.92 14.16 -1.37
CA TYR A 98 31.35 15.20 -0.44
C TYR A 98 30.97 14.79 0.99
N THR A 99 31.87 14.99 1.95
CA THR A 99 31.50 14.88 3.37
C THR A 99 30.52 15.98 3.74
N LEU A 100 29.51 15.69 4.54
CA LEU A 100 28.66 16.68 5.18
C LEU A 100 29.14 16.87 6.62
N ASN A 101 29.57 18.09 6.94
CA ASN A 101 30.03 18.42 8.28
C ASN A 101 28.86 18.43 9.26
N SER A 102 29.14 18.37 10.56
CA SER A 102 28.11 18.34 11.61
C SER A 102 27.18 19.56 11.63
N GLY A 103 27.55 20.65 10.95
CA GLY A 103 26.73 21.85 10.77
C GLY A 103 25.85 21.85 9.51
N GLY A 104 25.88 20.78 8.71
CA GLY A 104 25.21 20.67 7.42
C GLY A 104 25.97 21.33 6.25
N ASP A 105 27.13 21.94 6.51
CA ASP A 105 27.98 22.53 5.47
C ASP A 105 28.74 21.44 4.69
N ILE A 106 29.02 21.74 3.42
CA ILE A 106 29.62 20.82 2.46
C ILE A 106 31.13 20.83 2.70
N GLY A 107 31.67 19.66 2.98
CA GLY A 107 33.09 19.47 3.30
C GLY A 107 33.92 19.03 2.09
N SER A 108 34.95 18.23 2.36
CA SER A 108 35.90 17.78 1.34
C SER A 108 35.33 16.72 0.42
N LEU A 109 35.74 16.75 -0.86
CA LEU A 109 35.59 15.63 -1.78
C LEU A 109 36.33 14.40 -1.25
N ARG A 110 35.68 13.24 -1.32
CA ARG A 110 36.18 11.93 -0.98
C ARG A 110 35.89 10.97 -2.11
N GLU A 111 36.82 10.06 -2.32
CA GLU A 111 36.69 8.95 -3.25
C GLU A 111 37.18 7.69 -2.52
N THR A 112 36.40 6.62 -2.56
CA THR A 112 36.84 5.33 -2.01
C THR A 112 37.86 4.69 -2.95
N VAL A 113 38.50 3.60 -2.48
CA VAL A 113 39.15 2.68 -3.43
C VAL A 113 38.12 2.11 -4.40
N THR A 114 38.59 1.58 -5.53
CA THR A 114 37.75 0.88 -6.51
C THR A 114 36.87 -0.16 -5.83
N LEU A 115 35.57 -0.09 -6.07
CA LEU A 115 34.60 -1.05 -5.56
C LEU A 115 34.73 -2.35 -6.34
N SER A 116 35.02 -3.43 -5.62
CA SER A 116 35.12 -4.76 -6.25
C SER A 116 33.74 -5.17 -6.76
N GLY A 117 33.64 -5.48 -8.05
CA GLY A 117 32.37 -5.81 -8.70
C GLY A 117 31.59 -4.60 -9.24
N GLY A 118 32.12 -3.38 -9.09
CA GLY A 118 31.43 -2.14 -9.48
C GLY A 118 31.78 -1.61 -10.86
N GLY A 119 30.83 -0.83 -11.38
CA GLY A 119 30.99 0.22 -12.40
C GLY A 119 30.39 1.52 -11.85
N ASP A 120 29.83 2.36 -12.71
CA ASP A 120 29.10 3.57 -12.31
C ASP A 120 27.94 3.29 -11.32
N ILE A 121 27.50 4.28 -10.57
CA ILE A 121 26.48 4.15 -9.50
C ILE A 121 25.19 4.86 -9.92
N ASP A 122 24.20 4.09 -10.35
CA ASP A 122 22.88 4.62 -10.71
C ASP A 122 22.02 4.93 -9.48
N ALA A 123 22.03 4.01 -8.52
CA ALA A 123 21.16 4.03 -7.36
C ALA A 123 21.83 3.37 -6.16
N MET A 124 21.53 3.87 -4.96
CA MET A 124 22.04 3.29 -3.73
C MET A 124 21.07 3.46 -2.58
N THR A 125 21.10 2.52 -1.63
CA THR A 125 20.40 2.64 -0.37
C THR A 125 21.24 2.07 0.77
N GLN A 126 21.06 2.64 1.96
CA GLN A 126 21.74 2.19 3.17
C GLN A 126 20.84 1.23 3.95
N VAL A 127 21.42 0.09 4.33
CA VAL A 127 20.75 -0.95 5.10
C VAL A 127 21.37 -1.00 6.49
N ALA A 128 20.56 -0.76 7.51
CA ALA A 128 20.97 -0.93 8.90
C ALA A 128 21.23 -2.43 9.21
N GLY A 129 22.23 -2.71 10.03
CA GLY A 129 22.60 -4.09 10.32
C GLY A 129 23.87 -4.22 11.14
N ALA A 130 24.52 -5.38 11.07
CA ALA A 130 25.75 -5.67 11.81
C ALA A 130 26.86 -4.64 11.53
N GLY A 131 27.61 -4.28 12.58
CA GLY A 131 28.69 -3.30 12.48
C GLY A 131 28.16 -1.90 12.16
N ASN A 132 28.63 -1.30 11.06
CA ASN A 132 28.16 0.00 10.58
C ASN A 132 27.06 -0.13 9.49
N GLY A 133 26.50 -1.32 9.29
CA GLY A 133 25.52 -1.60 8.26
C GLY A 133 26.14 -1.86 6.87
N PHE A 134 25.29 -1.76 5.86
CA PHE A 134 25.60 -2.10 4.48
C PHE A 134 25.13 -1.02 3.51
N LEU A 135 25.72 -1.00 2.32
CA LEU A 135 25.22 -0.27 1.15
C LEU A 135 24.81 -1.27 0.10
N ALA A 136 23.57 -1.19 -0.36
CA ALA A 136 23.14 -1.83 -1.59
C ALA A 136 23.26 -0.80 -2.72
N ILE A 137 23.94 -1.16 -3.81
CA ILE A 137 24.30 -0.28 -4.92
C ILE A 137 23.93 -0.99 -6.22
N ALA A 138 23.18 -0.30 -7.08
CA ALA A 138 22.96 -0.70 -8.46
C ALA A 138 24.05 -0.11 -9.35
N HIS A 139 24.67 -0.95 -10.17
CA HIS A 139 25.75 -0.57 -11.07
C HIS A 139 25.33 -0.67 -12.53
N ASP A 140 25.37 0.44 -13.27
CA ASP A 140 24.91 0.55 -14.67
C ASP A 140 25.69 -0.41 -15.59
N GLU A 141 27.03 -0.34 -15.60
CA GLU A 141 27.86 -1.08 -16.56
C GLU A 141 27.81 -2.61 -16.40
N THR A 142 27.37 -3.11 -15.25
CA THR A 142 27.46 -4.54 -14.91
C THR A 142 26.10 -5.23 -14.78
N ASP A 143 25.00 -4.47 -14.83
CA ASP A 143 23.65 -4.98 -14.56
C ASP A 143 23.58 -5.77 -13.25
N ARG A 144 24.23 -5.26 -12.20
CA ARG A 144 24.28 -5.90 -10.87
C ARG A 144 23.77 -4.95 -9.79
N ILE A 145 23.06 -5.53 -8.82
CA ILE A 145 22.83 -4.92 -7.51
C ILE A 145 23.78 -5.60 -6.51
N ALA A 146 24.79 -4.88 -6.07
CA ALA A 146 25.83 -5.36 -5.17
C ALA A 146 25.61 -4.84 -3.74
N THR A 147 25.92 -5.67 -2.74
CA THR A 147 25.90 -5.26 -1.34
C THR A 147 27.32 -5.19 -0.78
N TYR A 148 27.64 -4.07 -0.14
CA TYR A 148 28.93 -3.79 0.48
C TYR A 148 28.76 -3.57 1.97
N ARG A 149 29.61 -4.20 2.79
CA ARG A 149 29.70 -3.91 4.23
C ARG A 149 30.53 -2.66 4.45
N ILE A 150 30.04 -1.77 5.33
CA ILE A 150 30.74 -0.57 5.74
C ILE A 150 31.69 -0.92 6.90
N GLU A 151 32.99 -0.91 6.63
CA GLU A 151 34.01 -1.21 7.64
C GLU A 151 34.24 -0.01 8.58
N SER A 152 34.87 -0.24 9.73
CA SER A 152 35.10 0.81 10.74
C SER A 152 36.01 1.95 10.28
N ASP A 153 36.82 1.73 9.25
CA ASP A 153 37.69 2.72 8.64
C ASP A 153 37.03 3.44 7.43
N GLY A 154 35.76 3.13 7.14
CA GLY A 154 35.01 3.69 6.01
C GLY A 154 35.25 2.98 4.68
N THR A 155 36.08 1.93 4.64
CA THR A 155 36.21 1.10 3.44
C THR A 155 34.96 0.26 3.21
N LEU A 156 34.69 -0.03 1.94
CA LEU A 156 33.52 -0.81 1.51
C LEU A 156 33.98 -2.18 1.01
N THR A 157 33.53 -3.24 1.69
CA THR A 157 33.88 -4.62 1.34
C THR A 157 32.71 -5.32 0.68
N LEU A 158 32.88 -5.80 -0.55
CA LEU A 158 31.84 -6.56 -1.27
C LEU A 158 31.45 -7.81 -0.48
N ILE A 159 30.16 -7.99 -0.24
CA ILE A 159 29.56 -9.20 0.33
C ILE A 159 29.09 -10.14 -0.80
N GLY A 160 28.36 -9.59 -1.76
CA GLY A 160 27.77 -10.34 -2.87
C GLY A 160 27.01 -9.42 -3.82
N SER A 161 26.46 -10.00 -4.89
CA SER A 161 25.70 -9.26 -5.90
C SER A 161 24.67 -10.16 -6.58
N GLU A 162 23.53 -9.58 -6.91
CA GLU A 162 22.48 -10.20 -7.72
C GLU A 162 22.40 -9.54 -9.10
N ALA A 163 21.84 -10.27 -10.07
CA ALA A 163 21.50 -9.65 -11.36
C ALA A 163 20.35 -8.65 -11.19
N GLY A 164 20.51 -7.45 -11.75
CA GLY A 164 19.49 -6.42 -11.72
C GLY A 164 20.05 -5.03 -12.00
N GLN A 165 19.19 -4.15 -12.47
CA GLN A 165 19.43 -2.72 -12.62
C GLN A 165 18.41 -1.95 -11.79
N ALA A 166 18.73 -0.72 -11.41
CA ALA A 166 17.76 0.12 -10.73
C ALA A 166 18.05 1.60 -10.95
N VAL A 167 17.02 2.38 -11.30
CA VAL A 167 17.09 3.86 -11.26
C VAL A 167 16.93 4.41 -9.84
N ALA A 168 16.35 3.61 -8.96
CA ALA A 168 16.17 3.95 -7.55
C ALA A 168 16.20 2.68 -6.69
N LEU A 169 16.88 2.79 -5.54
CA LEU A 169 16.91 1.79 -4.49
C LEU A 169 16.40 2.40 -3.20
N LYS A 170 15.51 1.69 -2.51
CA LYS A 170 14.98 2.07 -1.19
C LYS A 170 15.05 0.89 -0.24
N THR A 171 15.20 1.16 1.04
CA THR A 171 15.13 0.14 2.09
C THR A 171 13.77 0.23 2.75
N LEU A 172 13.09 -0.91 2.90
CA LEU A 172 11.77 -1.01 3.53
C LEU A 172 11.74 -2.23 4.46
N GLU A 173 11.13 -2.08 5.63
CA GLU A 173 11.00 -3.18 6.58
C GLU A 173 9.56 -3.68 6.63
N THR A 174 9.35 -4.99 6.81
CA THR A 174 8.03 -5.57 7.04
C THR A 174 8.17 -6.86 7.86
N GLY A 175 7.34 -7.04 8.89
CA GLY A 175 7.41 -8.21 9.78
C GLY A 175 8.74 -8.41 10.51
N GLY A 176 9.55 -7.36 10.68
CA GLY A 176 10.90 -7.46 11.26
C GLY A 176 11.99 -7.91 10.27
N SER A 177 11.64 -8.14 9.01
CA SER A 177 12.58 -8.40 7.92
C SER A 177 12.84 -7.10 7.14
N THR A 178 14.07 -6.93 6.67
CA THR A 178 14.46 -5.77 5.85
C THR A 178 14.57 -6.18 4.39
N TYR A 179 14.12 -5.30 3.49
CA TYR A 179 14.13 -5.49 2.06
C TYR A 179 14.78 -4.30 1.35
N VAL A 180 15.55 -4.60 0.31
CA VAL A 180 16.00 -3.63 -0.69
C VAL A 180 15.00 -3.67 -1.84
N VAL A 181 14.28 -2.57 -2.06
CA VAL A 181 13.31 -2.39 -3.14
C VAL A 181 13.99 -1.65 -4.28
N ALA A 182 13.95 -2.23 -5.47
CA ALA A 182 14.57 -1.72 -6.68
C ALA A 182 13.53 -1.39 -7.74
N ALA A 183 13.69 -0.22 -8.37
CA ALA A 183 12.93 0.21 -9.53
C ALA A 183 13.71 -0.10 -10.81
N ASP A 184 13.38 -1.19 -11.50
CA ASP A 184 14.06 -1.61 -12.71
C ASP A 184 13.46 -0.87 -13.94
N PRO A 185 14.23 0.05 -14.57
CA PRO A 185 13.73 0.82 -15.69
C PRO A 185 13.60 -0.01 -16.98
N VAL A 186 14.37 -1.10 -17.12
CA VAL A 186 14.45 -1.90 -18.36
C VAL A 186 13.34 -2.92 -18.40
N SER A 187 13.10 -3.64 -17.30
CA SER A 187 11.99 -4.59 -17.21
C SER A 187 10.67 -3.93 -16.80
N HIS A 188 10.69 -2.64 -16.43
CA HIS A 188 9.56 -1.88 -15.93
C HIS A 188 8.89 -2.56 -14.72
N ASN A 189 9.72 -3.15 -13.87
CA ASN A 189 9.31 -3.90 -12.69
C ASN A 189 9.84 -3.24 -11.42
N VAL A 190 9.13 -3.48 -10.32
CA VAL A 190 9.61 -3.27 -8.96
C VAL A 190 10.03 -4.62 -8.40
N VAL A 191 11.24 -4.67 -7.87
CA VAL A 191 11.88 -5.89 -7.38
C VAL A 191 12.21 -5.72 -5.90
N ALA A 192 11.77 -6.64 -5.04
CA ALA A 192 12.09 -6.66 -3.62
C ALA A 192 13.06 -7.80 -3.30
N TYR A 193 14.25 -7.46 -2.83
CA TYR A 193 15.26 -8.39 -2.34
C TYR A 193 15.24 -8.39 -0.81
N GLY A 194 14.95 -9.52 -0.17
CA GLY A 194 15.19 -9.66 1.27
C GLY A 194 16.69 -9.54 1.54
N ILE A 195 17.07 -8.88 2.63
CA ILE A 195 18.48 -8.77 3.02
C ILE A 195 18.68 -9.28 4.45
N ASP A 196 19.62 -10.21 4.62
CA ASP A 196 20.06 -10.63 5.95
C ASP A 196 20.91 -9.52 6.56
N THR A 197 20.37 -8.81 7.55
CA THR A 197 21.01 -7.69 8.23
C THR A 197 22.22 -8.07 9.09
N ASN A 198 22.55 -9.36 9.23
CA ASN A 198 23.80 -9.80 9.84
C ASN A 198 24.91 -10.01 8.82
N SER A 199 24.58 -10.57 7.66
CA SER A 199 25.58 -10.95 6.63
C SER A 199 25.68 -9.95 5.48
N GLY A 200 24.61 -9.21 5.18
CA GLY A 200 24.46 -8.35 4.00
C GLY A 200 24.11 -9.13 2.73
N THR A 201 23.70 -10.40 2.84
CA THR A 201 23.39 -11.24 1.67
C THR A 201 21.96 -10.98 1.20
N LEU A 202 21.77 -10.80 -0.11
CA LEU A 202 20.45 -10.68 -0.71
C LEU A 202 19.80 -12.07 -0.90
N SER A 203 18.50 -12.16 -0.68
CA SER A 203 17.68 -13.32 -1.00
C SER A 203 17.27 -13.32 -2.46
N SER A 204 16.67 -14.42 -2.92
CA SER A 204 15.94 -14.41 -4.18
C SER A 204 14.88 -13.31 -4.18
N PRO A 205 14.75 -12.54 -5.27
CA PRO A 205 13.82 -11.43 -5.33
C PRO A 205 12.37 -11.88 -5.50
N SER A 206 11.44 -11.05 -5.03
CA SER A 206 10.07 -11.02 -5.51
C SER A 206 9.91 -9.86 -6.49
N THR A 207 9.17 -10.07 -7.57
CA THR A 207 8.97 -9.06 -8.62
C THR A 207 7.48 -8.79 -8.84
N SER A 208 7.13 -7.52 -9.10
CA SER A 208 5.81 -7.09 -9.54
C SER A 208 5.96 -5.91 -10.51
N GLY A 209 5.06 -5.76 -11.49
CA GLY A 209 5.18 -4.70 -12.49
C GLY A 209 4.63 -5.11 -13.86
N ALA A 210 5.26 -4.59 -14.93
CA ALA A 210 4.81 -4.77 -16.31
C ALA A 210 4.65 -6.24 -16.71
N GLU A 211 5.62 -7.08 -16.36
CA GLU A 211 5.59 -8.51 -16.69
C GLU A 211 4.47 -9.27 -15.99
N TYR A 212 3.96 -8.71 -14.90
CA TYR A 212 2.88 -9.27 -14.12
C TYR A 212 1.52 -8.68 -14.49
N GLY A 213 1.47 -7.72 -15.41
CA GLY A 213 0.24 -7.14 -15.97
C GLY A 213 -0.14 -5.77 -15.40
N LEU A 214 0.72 -5.16 -14.56
CA LEU A 214 0.53 -3.77 -14.13
C LEU A 214 1.02 -2.83 -15.24
N GLY A 215 0.26 -1.78 -15.56
CA GLY A 215 0.56 -0.86 -16.66
C GLY A 215 1.74 0.10 -16.39
N LEU A 216 2.90 -0.41 -15.98
CA LEU A 216 4.12 0.37 -15.77
C LEU A 216 4.97 0.40 -17.06
N ALA A 217 5.44 1.58 -17.43
CA ALA A 217 6.45 1.77 -18.47
C ALA A 217 7.35 2.95 -18.10
N ASP A 218 8.67 2.76 -18.24
CA ASP A 218 9.72 3.74 -17.91
C ASP A 218 9.59 4.28 -16.48
N ILE A 219 9.83 3.41 -15.49
CA ILE A 219 9.85 3.78 -14.07
C ILE A 219 10.96 4.81 -13.83
N THR A 220 10.62 5.91 -13.17
CA THR A 220 11.52 7.04 -12.92
C THR A 220 11.88 7.18 -11.45
N ALA A 221 10.93 6.94 -10.55
CA ALA A 221 11.14 7.07 -9.11
C ALA A 221 10.31 6.06 -8.30
N ILE A 222 10.81 5.72 -7.11
CA ILE A 222 10.04 5.03 -6.07
C ILE A 222 10.21 5.73 -4.73
N GLU A 223 9.15 5.78 -3.93
CA GLU A 223 9.25 6.07 -2.50
C GLU A 223 8.61 4.95 -1.68
N VAL A 224 9.04 4.85 -0.43
CA VAL A 224 8.57 3.81 0.48
C VAL A 224 8.18 4.40 1.83
N VAL A 225 7.19 3.80 2.48
CA VAL A 225 6.76 4.20 3.83
C VAL A 225 6.19 3.03 4.60
N GLN A 226 6.45 2.98 5.90
CA GLN A 226 5.73 2.11 6.82
C GLN A 226 4.64 2.94 7.51
N ALA A 227 3.39 2.77 7.08
CA ALA A 227 2.27 3.53 7.60
C ALA A 227 1.03 2.64 7.69
N TYR A 228 0.14 2.97 8.63
CA TYR A 228 -1.11 2.24 8.84
C TYR A 228 -0.93 0.74 9.15
N GLY A 229 0.20 0.37 9.75
CA GLY A 229 0.56 -1.02 10.05
C GLY A 229 1.05 -1.83 8.86
N GLU A 230 1.27 -1.19 7.72
CA GLU A 230 1.66 -1.84 6.46
C GLU A 230 2.88 -1.15 5.84
N SER A 231 3.49 -1.83 4.87
CA SER A 231 4.70 -1.35 4.18
C SER A 231 4.37 -1.07 2.72
N TRP A 232 4.51 0.17 2.30
CA TRP A 232 4.03 0.67 1.02
C TRP A 232 5.20 1.10 0.12
N VAL A 233 5.05 0.81 -1.17
CA VAL A 233 5.91 1.27 -2.25
C VAL A 233 5.05 2.07 -3.21
N ILE A 234 5.42 3.33 -3.45
CA ILE A 234 4.79 4.20 -4.45
C ILE A 234 5.75 4.29 -5.63
N VAL A 235 5.23 4.11 -6.83
CA VAL A 235 6.01 4.00 -8.07
C VAL A 235 5.55 5.07 -9.05
N ALA A 236 6.48 5.87 -9.54
CA ALA A 236 6.27 6.78 -10.66
C ALA A 236 6.78 6.16 -11.96
N ALA A 237 5.98 6.26 -13.02
CA ALA A 237 6.35 5.76 -14.33
C ALA A 237 5.99 6.78 -15.40
N SER A 238 7.02 7.27 -16.09
CA SER A 238 6.92 8.33 -17.08
C SER A 238 6.31 7.84 -18.39
N GLY A 239 6.65 6.64 -18.84
CA GLY A 239 6.21 6.07 -20.11
C GLY A 239 4.73 5.70 -20.11
N SER A 240 4.18 5.36 -18.94
CA SER A 240 2.76 5.07 -18.76
C SER A 240 1.96 6.20 -18.11
N ASN A 241 2.59 7.34 -17.81
CA ASN A 241 1.97 8.48 -17.14
C ASN A 241 1.23 8.07 -15.86
N SER A 242 1.88 7.25 -15.03
CA SER A 242 1.18 6.55 -13.95
C SER A 242 1.86 6.65 -12.59
N LEU A 243 1.03 6.58 -11.56
CA LEU A 243 1.43 6.30 -10.19
C LEU A 243 0.85 4.95 -9.79
N SER A 244 1.66 4.11 -9.14
CA SER A 244 1.17 2.82 -8.60
C SER A 244 1.51 2.70 -7.13
N VAL A 245 0.65 2.02 -6.38
CA VAL A 245 0.89 1.68 -4.97
C VAL A 245 0.98 0.17 -4.85
N MET A 246 1.99 -0.31 -4.14
CA MET A 246 2.16 -1.72 -3.82
C MET A 246 2.35 -1.89 -2.31
N ARG A 247 1.72 -2.90 -1.75
CA ARG A 247 2.03 -3.40 -0.41
C ARG A 247 3.16 -4.41 -0.49
N LEU A 248 4.17 -4.26 0.36
CA LEU A 248 5.20 -5.28 0.59
C LEU A 248 4.73 -6.22 1.72
N GLY A 249 4.34 -7.43 1.34
CA GLY A 249 3.90 -8.48 2.26
C GLY A 249 5.05 -9.02 3.12
N LEU A 250 4.70 -9.69 4.23
CA LEU A 250 5.66 -10.28 5.18
C LEU A 250 6.60 -11.33 4.55
N ASP A 251 6.19 -11.91 3.42
CA ASP A 251 6.94 -12.87 2.62
C ASP A 251 7.86 -12.18 1.58
N GLY A 252 7.87 -10.85 1.54
CA GLY A 252 8.58 -10.04 0.55
C GLY A 252 7.82 -9.83 -0.76
N ARG A 253 6.57 -10.31 -0.87
CA ARG A 253 5.80 -10.17 -2.10
C ARG A 253 5.26 -8.74 -2.26
N LEU A 254 5.46 -8.18 -3.45
CA LEU A 254 4.88 -6.90 -3.85
C LEU A 254 3.48 -7.11 -4.43
N VAL A 255 2.46 -6.58 -3.76
CA VAL A 255 1.05 -6.70 -4.14
C VAL A 255 0.50 -5.31 -4.48
N PRO A 256 0.24 -5.01 -5.77
CA PRO A 256 -0.32 -3.71 -6.13
C PRO A 256 -1.73 -3.53 -5.57
N THR A 257 -1.99 -2.36 -5.00
CA THR A 257 -3.27 -1.96 -4.38
C THR A 257 -3.90 -0.79 -5.12
N ASP A 258 -3.10 0.02 -5.82
CA ASP A 258 -3.61 1.09 -6.67
C ASP A 258 -2.78 1.31 -7.93
N HIS A 259 -3.45 1.81 -8.96
CA HIS A 259 -2.83 2.21 -10.22
C HIS A 259 -3.62 3.38 -10.82
N LEU A 260 -2.97 4.53 -10.90
CA LEU A 260 -3.55 5.79 -11.35
C LEU A 260 -2.90 6.19 -12.67
N LEU A 261 -3.71 6.65 -13.61
CA LEU A 261 -3.25 7.32 -14.81
C LEU A 261 -3.50 8.81 -14.71
N ASP A 262 -2.55 9.57 -15.22
CA ASP A 262 -2.68 11.02 -15.34
C ASP A 262 -3.88 11.41 -16.22
N THR A 263 -4.53 12.50 -15.82
CA THR A 263 -5.43 13.27 -16.64
C THR A 263 -4.90 14.70 -16.74
N LEU A 264 -5.40 15.48 -17.70
CA LEU A 264 -5.02 16.89 -17.84
C LEU A 264 -5.29 17.73 -16.57
N SER A 265 -6.18 17.27 -15.68
CA SER A 265 -6.44 17.95 -14.42
C SER A 265 -5.38 17.64 -13.36
N THR A 266 -4.75 16.48 -13.42
CA THR A 266 -3.82 16.02 -12.39
C THR A 266 -2.40 16.53 -12.57
N ARG A 267 -1.93 16.85 -13.79
CA ARG A 267 -0.62 17.49 -14.00
C ARG A 267 0.58 16.64 -13.59
N PHE A 268 0.49 15.32 -13.72
CA PHE A 268 1.61 14.41 -13.49
C PHE A 268 1.95 13.55 -14.72
N GLU A 269 1.53 13.94 -15.94
CA GLU A 269 1.99 13.27 -17.17
C GLU A 269 3.52 13.14 -17.15
N LYS A 270 4.07 12.02 -17.63
CA LYS A 270 5.51 11.74 -17.62
C LYS A 270 6.15 12.02 -16.26
N VAL A 271 5.59 11.46 -15.19
CA VAL A 271 6.10 11.63 -13.83
C VAL A 271 7.62 11.42 -13.81
N GLN A 272 8.38 12.44 -13.43
CA GLN A 272 9.84 12.34 -13.34
C GLN A 272 10.27 12.01 -11.93
N ASP A 273 9.58 12.57 -10.94
CA ASP A 273 9.93 12.37 -9.55
C ASP A 273 8.69 12.42 -8.65
N LEU A 274 8.82 11.84 -7.47
CA LEU A 274 7.81 11.87 -6.43
C LEU A 274 8.47 12.00 -5.06
N ALA A 275 7.84 12.78 -4.17
CA ALA A 275 8.29 12.91 -2.79
C ALA A 275 7.19 12.42 -1.84
N LEU A 276 7.59 11.78 -0.74
CA LEU A 276 6.68 11.25 0.26
C LEU A 276 7.10 11.70 1.66
N ILE A 277 6.12 12.00 2.51
CA ILE A 277 6.35 12.19 3.94
C ILE A 277 5.15 11.71 4.75
N GLU A 278 5.43 11.07 5.88
CA GLU A 278 4.44 10.83 6.92
C GLU A 278 4.56 11.94 7.98
N VAL A 279 3.43 12.60 8.27
CA VAL A 279 3.32 13.60 9.35
C VAL A 279 2.22 13.14 10.27
N GLN A 280 2.57 12.90 11.53
CA GLN A 280 1.69 12.20 12.48
C GLN A 280 1.30 10.84 11.89
N ASP A 281 0.00 10.55 11.77
CA ASP A 281 -0.51 9.31 11.16
C ASP A 281 -0.97 9.52 9.71
N ARG A 282 -0.57 10.62 9.04
CA ARG A 282 -1.00 10.93 7.66
C ARG A 282 0.16 10.92 6.69
N VAL A 283 0.02 10.13 5.64
CA VAL A 283 0.99 10.08 4.53
C VAL A 283 0.56 11.03 3.41
N PHE A 284 1.48 11.90 3.00
CA PHE A 284 1.34 12.80 1.86
C PHE A 284 2.33 12.42 0.76
N VAL A 285 1.88 12.50 -0.48
CA VAL A 285 2.69 12.21 -1.67
C VAL A 285 2.55 13.37 -2.63
N VAL A 286 3.66 13.85 -3.17
CA VAL A 286 3.70 14.84 -4.25
C VAL A 286 4.32 14.19 -5.47
N ALA A 287 3.71 14.40 -6.64
CA ALA A 287 4.24 13.95 -7.91
C ALA A 287 4.27 15.11 -8.91
N GLY A 288 5.25 15.10 -9.81
CA GLY A 288 5.39 16.07 -10.89
C GLY A 288 6.11 15.47 -12.08
N GLY A 289 5.89 16.05 -13.25
CA GLY A 289 6.47 15.54 -14.49
C GLY A 289 6.37 16.51 -15.64
N GLY A 290 6.17 15.97 -16.84
CA GLY A 290 6.13 16.70 -18.11
C GLY A 290 4.82 17.40 -18.48
N ASP A 291 3.80 17.40 -17.61
CA ASP A 291 2.58 18.23 -17.79
C ASP A 291 2.58 19.45 -16.85
N ASP A 292 3.78 20.04 -16.71
CA ASP A 292 4.00 21.38 -16.14
C ASP A 292 3.20 21.65 -14.86
N GLY A 293 3.48 20.90 -13.79
CA GLY A 293 2.76 21.07 -12.54
C GLY A 293 3.10 20.04 -11.46
N LEU A 294 2.39 20.17 -10.35
CA LEU A 294 2.49 19.28 -9.19
C LEU A 294 1.11 18.75 -8.82
N SER A 295 1.05 17.48 -8.44
CA SER A 295 -0.10 16.86 -7.79
C SER A 295 0.21 16.50 -6.36
N LEU A 296 -0.71 16.81 -5.45
CA LEU A 296 -0.69 16.36 -4.06
C LEU A 296 -1.71 15.23 -3.86
N PHE A 297 -1.29 14.16 -3.20
CA PHE A 297 -2.12 13.04 -2.80
C PHE A 297 -1.96 12.75 -1.31
N THR A 298 -2.89 11.98 -0.77
CA THR A 298 -2.71 11.27 0.49
C THR A 298 -2.92 9.78 0.31
N LEU A 299 -2.11 8.97 1.00
CA LEU A 299 -2.26 7.52 1.01
C LEU A 299 -3.26 7.11 2.09
N THR A 300 -4.22 6.28 1.70
CA THR A 300 -5.19 5.67 2.61
C THR A 300 -4.64 4.41 3.27
N PRO A 301 -5.19 3.98 4.42
CA PRO A 301 -4.80 2.73 5.06
C PRO A 301 -4.95 1.45 4.23
N HIS A 302 -5.78 1.45 3.18
CA HIS A 302 -5.94 0.29 2.28
C HIS A 302 -5.06 0.40 1.01
N GLY A 303 -4.12 1.35 0.99
CA GLY A 303 -3.15 1.44 -0.11
C GLY A 303 -3.68 2.10 -1.37
N LYS A 304 -4.68 2.99 -1.25
CA LYS A 304 -5.19 3.84 -2.33
C LYS A 304 -4.68 5.27 -2.19
N LEU A 305 -4.37 5.94 -3.30
CA LEU A 305 -4.08 7.39 -3.31
C LEU A 305 -5.38 8.18 -3.53
N ILE A 306 -5.62 9.17 -2.67
CA ILE A 306 -6.66 10.16 -2.89
C ILE A 306 -5.99 11.45 -3.35
N HIS A 307 -6.37 11.93 -4.53
CA HIS A 307 -5.92 13.22 -5.04
C HIS A 307 -6.44 14.34 -4.16
N LEU A 308 -5.59 15.25 -3.71
CA LEU A 308 -5.99 16.40 -2.90
C LEU A 308 -6.09 17.64 -3.77
N GLU A 309 -5.03 17.94 -4.53
CA GLU A 309 -4.95 19.11 -5.38
C GLU A 309 -3.96 18.91 -6.51
N SER A 310 -4.14 19.70 -7.58
CA SER A 310 -3.09 19.94 -8.56
C SER A 310 -2.81 21.43 -8.67
N PHE A 311 -1.54 21.75 -8.87
CA PHE A 311 -1.06 23.09 -9.13
C PHE A 311 -0.36 23.11 -10.49
N ALA A 312 -1.00 23.77 -11.46
CA ALA A 312 -0.46 23.91 -12.81
C ALA A 312 0.54 25.07 -12.89
N ASP A 313 1.53 24.92 -13.77
CA ASP A 313 2.50 25.96 -14.04
C ASP A 313 1.87 27.22 -14.64
N THR A 314 2.57 28.32 -14.42
CA THR A 314 2.33 29.65 -14.94
C THR A 314 3.69 30.26 -15.26
N THR A 315 3.69 31.38 -16.00
CA THR A 315 4.93 32.11 -16.31
C THR A 315 5.69 32.68 -15.10
N LEU A 316 5.19 32.48 -13.87
CA LEU A 316 5.81 32.94 -12.63
C LEU A 316 6.22 31.80 -11.69
N THR A 317 5.80 30.56 -11.95
CA THR A 317 5.90 29.47 -10.98
C THR A 317 7.04 28.52 -11.25
N GLY A 318 7.55 28.41 -12.47
CA GLY A 318 8.79 27.66 -12.75
C GLY A 318 8.65 26.14 -12.58
N LEU A 319 7.51 25.58 -12.99
CA LEU A 319 7.21 24.15 -12.89
C LEU A 319 7.18 23.47 -14.27
N GLN A 320 7.74 24.10 -15.30
CA GLN A 320 7.81 23.52 -16.64
C GLN A 320 8.67 22.25 -16.60
N ASN A 321 8.12 21.10 -17.03
CA ASN A 321 8.81 19.80 -16.99
C ASN A 321 9.55 19.57 -15.66
N VAL A 322 8.81 19.31 -14.58
CA VAL A 322 9.40 19.09 -13.25
C VAL A 322 10.45 17.97 -13.31
N GLU A 323 11.65 18.22 -12.79
CA GLU A 323 12.79 17.29 -12.83
C GLU A 323 12.94 16.52 -11.52
N ALA A 324 13.01 17.23 -10.39
CA ALA A 324 13.19 16.63 -9.07
C ALA A 324 12.33 17.33 -8.02
N ILE A 325 11.89 16.59 -7.00
CA ILE A 325 10.98 17.04 -5.95
C ILE A 325 11.52 16.63 -4.59
N ALA A 326 11.55 17.58 -3.65
CA ALA A 326 11.81 17.30 -2.24
C ALA A 326 10.70 17.88 -1.37
N MET A 327 10.33 17.16 -0.31
CA MET A 327 9.28 17.58 0.62
C MET A 327 9.75 17.44 2.07
N ALA A 328 9.62 18.51 2.84
CA ALA A 328 9.99 18.55 4.25
C ALA A 328 8.87 19.10 5.12
N TYR A 329 8.64 18.51 6.29
CA TYR A 329 7.76 19.08 7.31
C TYR A 329 8.56 20.02 8.22
N VAL A 330 8.27 21.32 8.16
CA VAL A 330 9.00 22.36 8.89
C VAL A 330 8.02 23.28 9.60
N GLY A 331 8.07 23.29 10.94
CA GLY A 331 7.09 24.02 11.74
C GLY A 331 5.74 23.34 11.68
N THR A 332 4.78 23.95 10.98
CA THR A 332 3.43 23.41 10.76
C THR A 332 3.13 23.12 9.29
N ASP A 333 4.10 23.29 8.40
CA ASP A 333 3.86 23.27 6.97
C ASP A 333 4.70 22.19 6.29
N LEU A 334 4.12 21.55 5.27
CA LEU A 334 4.90 20.85 4.25
C LEU A 334 5.50 21.91 3.33
N GLN A 335 6.82 21.96 3.27
CA GLN A 335 7.55 22.73 2.27
C GLN A 335 7.98 21.79 1.15
N ILE A 336 7.54 22.11 -0.05
CA ILE A 336 7.74 21.29 -1.25
C ILE A 336 8.59 22.11 -2.21
N PHE A 337 9.67 21.52 -2.68
CA PHE A 337 10.63 22.13 -3.59
C PHE A 337 10.65 21.32 -4.87
N ALA A 338 10.55 22.00 -6.00
CA ALA A 338 10.63 21.37 -7.31
C ALA A 338 11.68 22.09 -8.17
N SER A 339 12.53 21.34 -8.85
CA SER A 339 13.35 21.86 -9.95
C SER A 339 12.66 21.63 -11.29
N SER A 340 13.05 22.41 -12.30
CA SER A 340 12.52 22.37 -13.66
C SER A 340 13.63 21.99 -14.65
N GLN A 341 13.25 21.30 -15.72
CA GLN A 341 14.15 21.04 -16.86
C GLN A 341 14.39 22.29 -17.72
N GLU A 342 13.56 23.34 -17.59
CA GLU A 342 13.60 24.55 -18.41
C GLU A 342 13.92 25.82 -17.62
N ASP A 343 13.38 25.94 -16.41
CA ASP A 343 13.48 27.12 -15.57
C ASP A 343 14.63 27.04 -14.56
N ALA A 344 15.14 28.22 -14.20
CA ALA A 344 16.21 28.34 -13.22
C ALA A 344 15.66 28.46 -11.79
N GLY A 345 16.31 27.77 -10.85
CA GLY A 345 16.02 27.81 -9.42
C GLY A 345 15.13 26.67 -8.94
N LEU A 346 14.68 26.81 -7.70
CA LEU A 346 13.78 25.87 -7.03
C LEU A 346 12.46 26.53 -6.73
N THR A 347 11.39 25.99 -7.30
CA THR A 347 10.03 26.39 -7.01
C THR A 347 9.64 25.89 -5.63
N GLN A 348 9.22 26.80 -4.74
CA GLN A 348 8.76 26.47 -3.40
C GLN A 348 7.23 26.58 -3.31
N MET A 349 6.62 25.48 -2.91
CA MET A 349 5.22 25.38 -2.52
C MET A 349 5.12 25.11 -1.01
N SER A 350 4.01 25.53 -0.41
CA SER A 350 3.69 25.24 0.99
C SER A 350 2.29 24.65 1.12
N VAL A 351 2.12 23.67 2.00
CA VAL A 351 0.81 23.17 2.43
C VAL A 351 0.77 23.24 3.95
N SER A 352 -0.14 24.04 4.51
CA SER A 352 -0.27 24.12 5.96
C SER A 352 -0.96 22.87 6.51
N LEU A 353 -0.37 22.30 7.55
CA LEU A 353 -0.90 21.16 8.32
C LEU A 353 -1.27 21.59 9.75
N ALA A 354 -1.49 22.89 9.99
CA ALA A 354 -1.85 23.41 11.31
C ALA A 354 -3.16 22.83 11.86
N SER A 355 -4.06 22.42 10.96
CA SER A 355 -5.35 21.81 11.28
C SER A 355 -5.37 20.29 11.09
N LEU A 356 -4.22 19.62 10.86
CA LEU A 356 -4.19 18.17 10.61
C LEU A 356 -4.87 17.38 11.73
N GLY A 357 -5.81 16.51 11.36
CA GLY A 357 -6.56 15.63 12.25
C GLY A 357 -6.09 14.18 12.21
N TYR A 358 -6.93 13.30 12.76
CA TYR A 358 -6.70 11.87 12.92
C TYR A 358 -6.97 11.07 11.65
N VAL A 359 -6.46 9.84 11.62
CA VAL A 359 -6.90 8.79 10.71
C VAL A 359 -7.67 7.76 11.51
N LEU A 360 -8.97 7.65 11.27
CA LEU A 360 -9.89 6.80 12.01
C LEU A 360 -10.55 5.77 11.10
N GLN A 361 -10.67 4.54 11.60
CA GLN A 361 -11.31 3.44 10.88
C GLN A 361 -12.27 2.70 11.81
N GLY A 362 -13.41 2.25 11.29
CA GLY A 362 -14.32 1.44 12.08
C GLY A 362 -15.57 0.96 11.34
N THR A 363 -16.33 0.10 12.01
CA THR A 363 -17.67 -0.34 11.60
C THR A 363 -18.73 0.45 12.36
N GLY A 364 -19.89 0.72 11.75
CA GLY A 364 -20.94 1.52 12.40
C GLY A 364 -20.58 3.00 12.42
N THR A 365 -20.62 3.65 13.59
CA THR A 365 -20.39 5.10 13.69
C THR A 365 -18.91 5.44 13.88
N VAL A 366 -18.37 6.27 13.00
CA VAL A 366 -17.04 6.88 13.11
C VAL A 366 -17.23 8.41 13.13
N THR A 367 -16.65 9.07 14.12
CA THR A 367 -16.78 10.52 14.29
C THR A 367 -15.40 11.14 14.39
N GLY A 368 -15.15 12.12 13.53
CA GLY A 368 -13.96 12.96 13.55
C GLY A 368 -14.03 14.04 14.63
N SER A 369 -13.17 15.02 14.48
CA SER A 369 -12.88 16.08 15.41
C SER A 369 -13.24 17.44 14.81
N SER A 370 -12.62 18.52 15.27
CA SER A 370 -12.72 19.84 14.62
C SER A 370 -11.57 20.13 13.66
N SER A 371 -10.69 19.14 13.46
CA SER A 371 -9.50 19.18 12.62
C SER A 371 -9.74 18.40 11.31
N ASP A 372 -8.77 18.42 10.39
CA ASP A 372 -8.85 17.80 9.08
C ASP A 372 -8.62 16.27 9.19
N ASP A 373 -9.68 15.50 9.43
CA ASP A 373 -9.64 14.07 9.69
C ASP A 373 -9.74 13.22 8.41
N MET A 374 -9.38 11.94 8.50
CA MET A 374 -9.73 10.91 7.50
C MET A 374 -10.49 9.82 8.22
N LEU A 375 -11.74 9.64 7.82
CA LEU A 375 -12.65 8.68 8.40
C LEU A 375 -12.94 7.61 7.37
N MET A 376 -12.75 6.35 7.75
CA MET A 376 -12.98 5.23 6.86
C MET A 376 -13.96 4.23 7.47
N GLY A 377 -15.05 4.01 6.75
CA GLY A 377 -15.93 2.88 6.99
C GLY A 377 -15.26 1.58 6.53
N LEU A 378 -15.28 0.55 7.39
CA LEU A 378 -14.77 -0.77 7.06
C LEU A 378 -15.86 -1.60 6.35
N THR A 379 -16.33 -2.67 6.98
CA THR A 379 -17.37 -3.56 6.44
C THR A 379 -18.74 -3.24 7.03
N GLY A 380 -19.79 -3.60 6.29
CA GLY A 380 -21.17 -3.37 6.70
C GLY A 380 -21.58 -1.91 6.64
N ASP A 381 -22.69 -1.58 7.30
CA ASP A 381 -23.23 -0.23 7.29
C ASP A 381 -22.43 0.71 8.20
N ALA A 382 -22.26 1.95 7.75
CA ALA A 382 -21.49 2.95 8.47
C ALA A 382 -22.17 4.32 8.53
N THR A 383 -21.88 5.08 9.58
CA THR A 383 -22.20 6.50 9.72
C THR A 383 -20.91 7.26 10.00
N LEU A 384 -20.48 8.09 9.06
CA LEU A 384 -19.26 8.89 9.15
C LEU A 384 -19.65 10.35 9.38
N SER A 385 -19.05 10.99 10.38
CA SER A 385 -19.26 12.40 10.69
C SER A 385 -17.92 13.09 10.81
N GLY A 386 -17.55 13.90 9.82
CA GLY A 386 -16.27 14.63 9.73
C GLY A 386 -16.09 15.61 10.88
N GLY A 387 -16.87 16.69 10.85
CA GLY A 387 -16.88 17.69 11.91
C GLY A 387 -16.76 19.10 11.36
N ALA A 388 -15.75 19.85 11.78
CA ALA A 388 -15.57 21.23 11.33
C ALA A 388 -14.34 21.45 10.45
N GLY A 389 -13.48 20.43 10.30
CA GLY A 389 -12.27 20.47 9.49
C GLY A 389 -12.56 20.16 8.03
N SER A 390 -11.52 20.20 7.20
CA SER A 390 -11.58 19.68 5.84
C SER A 390 -11.33 18.17 5.86
N ASP A 391 -12.41 17.39 5.88
CA ASP A 391 -12.38 15.97 6.17
C ASP A 391 -12.38 15.10 4.90
N ILE A 392 -11.79 13.91 5.01
CA ILE A 392 -11.84 12.87 3.97
C ILE A 392 -12.69 11.71 4.49
N LEU A 393 -13.87 11.51 3.92
CA LEU A 393 -14.82 10.50 4.34
C LEU A 393 -14.90 9.38 3.30
N ILE A 394 -14.36 8.22 3.65
CA ILE A 394 -14.26 7.05 2.77
C ILE A 394 -15.35 6.05 3.14
N ALA A 395 -16.25 5.77 2.20
CA ALA A 395 -17.42 4.92 2.41
C ALA A 395 -17.04 3.51 2.92
N ALA A 396 -17.97 2.86 3.63
CA ALA A 396 -17.88 1.42 3.91
C ALA A 396 -18.31 0.60 2.69
N THR A 397 -18.10 -0.72 2.74
CA THR A 397 -18.64 -1.63 1.72
C THR A 397 -20.15 -1.83 1.82
N GLY A 398 -20.77 -1.53 2.97
CA GLY A 398 -22.23 -1.52 3.13
C GLY A 398 -22.86 -0.16 2.82
N THR A 399 -24.09 0.06 3.28
CA THR A 399 -24.75 1.35 3.18
C THR A 399 -24.06 2.36 4.11
N THR A 400 -23.66 3.50 3.55
CA THR A 400 -22.94 4.52 4.31
C THR A 400 -23.76 5.81 4.38
N THR A 401 -23.91 6.39 5.56
CA THR A 401 -24.36 7.78 5.74
C THR A 401 -23.15 8.63 6.09
N MET A 402 -22.93 9.75 5.39
CA MET A 402 -21.79 10.63 5.58
C MET A 402 -22.23 12.07 5.77
N SER A 403 -21.67 12.72 6.78
CA SER A 403 -21.81 14.15 7.03
C SER A 403 -20.40 14.75 7.09
N GLY A 404 -20.08 15.63 6.15
CA GLY A 404 -18.76 16.28 6.12
C GLY A 404 -18.68 17.35 7.22
N GLY A 405 -19.68 18.22 7.23
CA GLY A 405 -19.83 19.28 8.20
C GLY A 405 -19.50 20.64 7.59
N SER A 406 -18.45 21.31 8.06
CA SER A 406 -18.06 22.63 7.54
C SER A 406 -16.65 22.59 6.98
N GLN A 407 -16.37 23.49 6.03
CA GLN A 407 -15.14 23.51 5.21
C GLN A 407 -15.24 22.54 4.03
N ALA A 408 -14.14 22.37 3.30
CA ALA A 408 -14.13 21.58 2.08
C ALA A 408 -13.85 20.12 2.41
N ASP A 409 -14.88 19.29 2.23
CA ASP A 409 -14.82 17.86 2.50
C ASP A 409 -14.69 17.04 1.21
N ILE A 410 -14.04 15.89 1.30
CA ILE A 410 -13.91 14.92 0.20
C ILE A 410 -14.67 13.65 0.58
N PHE A 411 -15.77 13.40 -0.13
CA PHE A 411 -16.55 12.16 0.01
C PHE A 411 -16.05 11.13 -1.01
N VAL A 412 -15.43 10.06 -0.54
CA VAL A 412 -14.81 9.03 -1.37
C VAL A 412 -15.68 7.79 -1.39
N MET A 413 -16.19 7.45 -2.57
CA MET A 413 -16.94 6.21 -2.77
C MET A 413 -15.97 5.06 -2.99
N ARG A 414 -16.40 3.86 -2.60
CA ARG A 414 -15.66 2.62 -2.84
C ARG A 414 -16.42 1.71 -3.77
N ASP A 415 -15.71 0.99 -4.62
CA ASP A 415 -16.34 -0.08 -5.39
C ASP A 415 -16.98 -1.11 -4.45
N GLY A 416 -18.15 -1.60 -4.84
CA GLY A 416 -18.96 -2.49 -4.01
C GLY A 416 -19.56 -1.85 -2.77
N SER A 417 -19.53 -0.51 -2.63
CA SER A 417 -20.30 0.18 -1.58
C SER A 417 -21.81 0.04 -1.81
N GLY A 418 -22.56 -0.06 -0.71
CA GLY A 418 -24.02 -0.04 -0.75
C GLY A 418 -24.55 1.35 -1.13
N THR A 419 -25.87 1.55 -0.98
CA THR A 419 -26.42 2.90 -1.16
C THR A 419 -25.76 3.86 -0.18
N THR A 420 -25.17 4.94 -0.69
CA THR A 420 -24.49 5.94 0.12
C THR A 420 -25.31 7.22 0.18
N THR A 421 -25.47 7.80 1.36
CA THR A 421 -26.20 9.05 1.59
C THR A 421 -25.25 10.11 2.13
N ILE A 422 -25.07 11.21 1.39
CA ILE A 422 -24.35 12.41 1.85
C ILE A 422 -25.40 13.40 2.35
N THR A 423 -25.25 13.90 3.57
CA THR A 423 -26.33 14.64 4.25
C THR A 423 -26.30 16.16 4.05
N ASP A 424 -25.15 16.72 3.70
CA ASP A 424 -24.85 18.14 3.83
C ASP A 424 -23.85 18.63 2.77
N PHE A 425 -23.90 18.08 1.56
CA PHE A 425 -22.97 18.44 0.49
C PHE A 425 -23.08 19.93 0.10
N GLU A 426 -21.98 20.68 0.18
CA GLU A 426 -21.87 22.07 -0.21
C GLU A 426 -21.23 22.20 -1.61
N ALA A 427 -22.07 22.45 -2.62
CA ALA A 427 -21.62 22.58 -4.00
C ALA A 427 -20.60 23.72 -4.21
N GLY A 428 -19.48 23.40 -4.85
CA GLY A 428 -18.38 24.33 -5.10
C GLY A 428 -17.40 24.47 -3.93
N ILE A 429 -17.65 23.77 -2.82
CA ILE A 429 -16.74 23.65 -1.67
C ILE A 429 -16.33 22.18 -1.49
N ASP A 430 -17.30 21.28 -1.40
CA ASP A 430 -17.07 19.85 -1.26
C ASP A 430 -16.78 19.16 -2.59
N ARG A 431 -16.10 18.01 -2.50
CA ARG A 431 -15.80 17.15 -3.64
C ARG A 431 -16.35 15.75 -3.44
N LEU A 432 -16.98 15.23 -4.49
CA LEU A 432 -17.36 13.83 -4.58
C LEU A 432 -16.34 13.07 -5.44
N ASP A 433 -15.64 12.13 -4.83
CA ASP A 433 -14.64 11.29 -5.45
C ASP A 433 -15.23 9.90 -5.77
N LEU A 434 -15.28 9.58 -7.06
CA LEU A 434 -15.86 8.35 -7.60
C LEU A 434 -14.80 7.47 -8.28
N PHE A 435 -13.52 7.76 -8.14
CA PHE A 435 -12.50 7.16 -9.00
C PHE A 435 -12.30 5.67 -8.76
N ASP A 436 -12.65 5.17 -7.57
CA ASP A 436 -12.62 3.74 -7.28
C ASP A 436 -13.69 2.95 -8.08
N TYR A 437 -14.71 3.60 -8.66
CA TYR A 437 -15.70 2.92 -9.50
C TYR A 437 -15.10 2.42 -10.82
N PRO A 438 -15.08 1.10 -11.07
CA PRO A 438 -14.38 0.55 -12.22
C PRO A 438 -14.96 1.06 -13.54
N MET A 439 -14.09 1.55 -14.43
CA MET A 439 -14.44 2.05 -15.77
C MET A 439 -15.35 3.29 -15.79
N LEU A 440 -15.45 4.03 -14.68
CA LEU A 440 -16.04 5.37 -14.67
C LEU A 440 -14.96 6.40 -15.02
N ARG A 441 -15.08 7.01 -16.19
CA ARG A 441 -14.07 7.91 -16.79
C ARG A 441 -14.63 9.27 -17.17
N ASN A 442 -15.95 9.40 -17.25
CA ASN A 442 -16.60 10.68 -17.51
C ASN A 442 -17.96 10.77 -16.82
N VAL A 443 -18.33 11.99 -16.46
CA VAL A 443 -19.61 12.33 -15.82
C VAL A 443 -20.80 11.89 -16.68
N GLY A 444 -20.65 11.85 -18.01
CA GLY A 444 -21.71 11.41 -18.93
C GLY A 444 -22.09 9.92 -18.81
N GLN A 445 -21.29 9.11 -18.11
CA GLN A 445 -21.63 7.72 -17.78
C GLN A 445 -22.55 7.61 -16.56
N LEU A 446 -22.72 8.68 -15.79
CA LEU A 446 -23.59 8.72 -14.61
C LEU A 446 -25.04 8.99 -15.02
N SER A 447 -25.96 8.32 -14.33
CA SER A 447 -27.38 8.70 -14.34
C SER A 447 -27.65 9.59 -13.15
N ILE A 448 -27.81 10.90 -13.40
CA ILE A 448 -28.01 11.91 -12.35
C ILE A 448 -29.44 12.42 -12.44
N THR A 449 -30.19 12.29 -11.33
CA THR A 449 -31.56 12.78 -11.19
C THR A 449 -31.60 13.82 -10.07
N SER A 450 -31.81 15.09 -10.42
CA SER A 450 -31.98 16.14 -9.43
C SER A 450 -33.23 15.90 -8.58
N THR A 451 -33.15 16.18 -7.28
CA THR A 451 -34.26 16.08 -6.35
C THR A 451 -34.59 17.45 -5.78
N GLY A 452 -35.71 17.60 -5.06
CA GLY A 452 -36.06 18.89 -4.45
C GLY A 452 -35.03 19.42 -3.44
N GLN A 453 -34.16 18.56 -2.90
CA GLN A 453 -33.21 18.87 -1.83
C GLN A 453 -31.75 18.49 -2.19
N GLY A 454 -31.48 18.06 -3.41
CA GLY A 454 -30.16 17.67 -3.85
C GLY A 454 -30.20 16.85 -5.15
N ALA A 455 -29.57 15.68 -5.18
CA ALA A 455 -29.54 14.80 -6.35
C ALA A 455 -29.42 13.33 -5.96
N GLN A 456 -29.81 12.44 -6.87
CA GLN A 456 -29.47 11.03 -6.82
C GLN A 456 -28.59 10.68 -8.02
N ILE A 457 -27.48 10.01 -7.77
CA ILE A 457 -26.52 9.55 -8.78
C ILE A 457 -26.55 8.03 -8.79
N THR A 458 -26.63 7.43 -9.96
CA THR A 458 -26.45 5.99 -10.14
C THR A 458 -25.39 5.70 -11.19
N TYR A 459 -24.58 4.68 -10.90
CA TYR A 459 -23.62 4.10 -11.82
C TYR A 459 -23.58 2.59 -11.60
N ARG A 460 -24.09 1.84 -12.58
CA ARG A 460 -24.33 0.40 -12.45
C ARG A 460 -25.19 0.13 -11.20
N ASP A 461 -24.70 -0.69 -10.28
CA ASP A 461 -25.40 -1.09 -9.06
C ASP A 461 -25.18 -0.10 -7.90
N ASN A 462 -24.27 0.86 -8.05
CA ASN A 462 -23.99 1.87 -7.04
C ASN A 462 -25.00 3.02 -7.09
N THR A 463 -25.51 3.40 -5.92
CA THR A 463 -26.44 4.52 -5.75
C THR A 463 -25.93 5.48 -4.69
N ILE A 464 -25.88 6.77 -5.04
CA ILE A 464 -25.49 7.85 -4.14
C ILE A 464 -26.66 8.83 -4.06
N VAL A 465 -27.10 9.12 -2.84
CA VAL A 465 -28.09 10.16 -2.53
C VAL A 465 -27.35 11.33 -1.93
N ILE A 466 -27.45 12.49 -2.55
CA ILE A 466 -26.81 13.73 -2.10
C ILE A 466 -27.90 14.67 -1.64
N ASN A 467 -27.86 15.03 -0.37
CA ASN A 467 -28.63 16.15 0.18
C ASN A 467 -27.73 17.38 0.20
N SER A 468 -28.22 18.48 -0.37
CA SER A 468 -27.51 19.76 -0.38
C SER A 468 -27.54 20.40 1.01
N ALA A 469 -26.41 20.97 1.45
CA ALA A 469 -26.34 21.81 2.66
C ALA A 469 -27.37 22.95 2.63
N SER A 470 -27.65 23.50 1.44
CA SER A 470 -28.62 24.58 1.24
C SER A 470 -30.08 24.12 1.17
N GLY A 471 -30.32 22.79 1.12
CA GLY A 471 -31.64 22.20 0.91
C GLY A 471 -32.22 22.44 -0.48
N THR A 472 -31.41 22.81 -1.47
CA THR A 472 -31.82 23.02 -2.86
C THR A 472 -31.44 21.87 -3.77
N SER A 473 -32.11 21.77 -4.92
CA SER A 473 -31.74 20.86 -6.02
C SER A 473 -30.28 21.04 -6.45
N LEU A 474 -29.60 19.93 -6.75
CA LEU A 474 -28.24 19.89 -7.31
C LEU A 474 -28.29 19.34 -8.73
N GLU A 475 -27.55 19.98 -9.62
CA GLU A 475 -27.35 19.54 -11.00
C GLU A 475 -25.95 18.92 -11.15
N ALA A 476 -25.75 18.09 -12.18
CA ALA A 476 -24.46 17.47 -12.45
C ALA A 476 -23.30 18.48 -12.48
N SER A 477 -23.52 19.65 -13.10
CA SER A 477 -22.51 20.69 -13.21
C SER A 477 -22.20 21.41 -11.89
N THR A 478 -23.07 21.31 -10.90
CA THR A 478 -22.80 21.85 -9.55
C THR A 478 -22.05 20.86 -8.68
N ILE A 479 -22.13 19.57 -8.98
CA ILE A 479 -21.44 18.50 -8.24
C ILE A 479 -20.03 18.27 -8.81
N PHE A 480 -19.90 18.25 -10.14
CA PHE A 480 -18.64 17.93 -10.83
C PHE A 480 -18.08 19.08 -11.68
N GLY A 481 -18.78 20.22 -11.80
CA GLY A 481 -18.40 21.27 -12.74
C GLY A 481 -18.74 20.88 -14.19
N GLY A 482 -17.78 20.28 -14.90
CA GLY A 482 -17.95 19.86 -16.30
C GLY A 482 -17.30 18.52 -16.64
N GLU A 483 -16.36 18.06 -15.82
CA GLU A 483 -15.57 16.85 -15.99
C GLU A 483 -15.07 16.36 -14.63
N PHE A 484 -14.55 15.14 -14.56
CA PHE A 484 -13.83 14.72 -13.37
C PHE A 484 -12.45 15.37 -13.33
N THR A 485 -12.04 15.84 -12.15
CA THR A 485 -10.81 16.63 -11.96
C THR A 485 -9.67 15.82 -11.33
N GLY A 486 -9.85 14.52 -11.15
CA GLY A 486 -8.88 13.64 -10.52
C GLY A 486 -8.31 12.60 -11.48
N PRO A 487 -7.48 11.69 -10.97
CA PRO A 487 -6.80 10.68 -11.76
C PRO A 487 -7.76 9.58 -12.21
N ASP A 488 -7.40 8.90 -13.29
CA ASP A 488 -8.11 7.69 -13.71
C ASP A 488 -7.55 6.48 -12.95
N HIS A 489 -8.33 5.93 -12.01
CA HIS A 489 -7.94 4.65 -11.41
C HIS A 489 -8.21 3.50 -12.39
N VAL A 490 -7.22 2.64 -12.53
CA VAL A 490 -7.28 1.45 -13.36
C VAL A 490 -7.45 0.24 -12.44
N PRO A 491 -8.49 -0.58 -12.65
CA PRO A 491 -8.66 -1.82 -11.91
C PRO A 491 -7.42 -2.70 -12.04
N ILE A 492 -6.89 -3.16 -10.91
CA ILE A 492 -5.79 -4.11 -10.89
C ILE A 492 -6.38 -5.49 -11.14
N ILE A 493 -6.34 -5.93 -12.39
CA ILE A 493 -6.90 -7.23 -12.80
C ILE A 493 -5.82 -8.30 -12.64
N GLY A 494 -5.94 -9.14 -11.61
CA GLY A 494 -5.34 -10.48 -11.55
C GLY A 494 -3.88 -10.58 -11.98
N ILE A 495 -3.03 -9.67 -11.51
CA ILE A 495 -1.58 -9.64 -11.78
C ILE A 495 -0.84 -10.65 -10.90
N GLY A 496 -1.09 -11.93 -11.18
CA GLY A 496 -0.40 -13.06 -10.58
C GLY A 496 0.74 -13.54 -11.47
N GLY A 497 1.98 -13.32 -11.01
CA GLY A 497 3.11 -14.24 -11.16
C GLY A 497 3.26 -15.01 -12.48
N GLY A 498 3.84 -14.41 -13.52
CA GLY A 498 4.31 -15.14 -14.70
C GLY A 498 5.48 -16.09 -14.37
N GLY A 499 5.22 -17.39 -14.43
CA GLY A 499 6.22 -18.44 -14.67
C GLY A 499 5.69 -19.35 -15.77
N GLY A 500 6.33 -19.31 -16.95
CA GLY A 500 5.78 -19.87 -18.19
C GLY A 500 5.47 -21.38 -18.16
N GLY A 501 4.33 -21.73 -18.75
CA GLY A 501 3.93 -23.11 -19.06
C GLY A 501 2.42 -23.24 -19.18
N GLY A 502 1.92 -23.37 -20.41
CA GLY A 502 0.49 -23.28 -20.74
C GLY A 502 -0.46 -24.15 -19.93
N GLY A 503 -1.60 -23.57 -19.61
CA GLY A 503 -2.74 -24.20 -18.96
C GLY A 503 -3.38 -23.15 -18.06
N THR A 504 -4.48 -22.55 -18.51
CA THR A 504 -5.30 -21.62 -17.71
C THR A 504 -5.64 -22.22 -16.35
N PRO A 505 -5.36 -21.52 -15.23
CA PRO A 505 -6.15 -21.69 -14.03
C PRO A 505 -6.89 -20.38 -13.74
N ALA A 506 -8.19 -20.49 -13.50
CA ALA A 506 -8.98 -19.40 -12.95
C ALA A 506 -8.33 -18.92 -11.63
N ILE A 507 -8.23 -17.60 -11.45
CA ILE A 507 -7.88 -17.01 -10.16
C ILE A 507 -9.14 -17.05 -9.30
N SER A 508 -9.14 -17.90 -8.28
CA SER A 508 -10.00 -17.76 -7.11
C SER A 508 -9.39 -16.64 -6.27
N ILE A 509 -10.05 -15.49 -6.20
CA ILE A 509 -9.99 -14.67 -4.98
C ILE A 509 -10.42 -15.61 -3.86
N GLY A 510 -9.59 -15.76 -2.84
CA GLY A 510 -9.60 -16.84 -1.86
C GLY A 510 -9.10 -16.28 -0.53
N SER A 511 -9.96 -16.09 0.47
CA SER A 511 -9.48 -16.14 1.87
C SER A 511 -8.66 -17.44 2.00
N PRO A 512 -7.50 -17.51 2.68
CA PRO A 512 -6.77 -18.77 2.80
C PRO A 512 -7.67 -19.84 3.41
N GLY A 513 -8.19 -20.72 2.56
CA GLY A 513 -9.03 -21.83 2.94
C GLY A 513 -8.26 -22.85 3.75
N VAL A 514 -8.85 -23.23 4.87
CA VAL A 514 -8.27 -24.20 5.79
C VAL A 514 -8.58 -25.61 5.28
N VAL A 515 -7.69 -26.23 4.53
CA VAL A 515 -7.92 -27.59 4.02
C VAL A 515 -7.04 -28.61 4.76
N GLY A 516 -7.67 -29.49 5.54
CA GLY A 516 -7.01 -30.66 6.13
C GLY A 516 -6.73 -30.56 7.62
N GLN A 517 -5.74 -31.31 8.08
CA GLN A 517 -5.32 -31.29 9.49
C GLN A 517 -4.49 -30.03 9.76
N ILE A 518 -4.93 -29.22 10.71
CA ILE A 518 -4.23 -28.02 11.14
C ILE A 518 -3.78 -28.14 12.59
N THR A 519 -2.60 -27.59 12.88
CA THR A 519 -2.10 -27.46 14.25
C THR A 519 -2.52 -26.10 14.81
N VAL A 520 -3.38 -26.11 15.83
CA VAL A 520 -3.83 -24.92 16.54
C VAL A 520 -2.87 -24.66 17.69
N ALA A 521 -2.08 -23.59 17.58
CA ALA A 521 -1.12 -23.19 18.60
C ALA A 521 -1.25 -21.70 18.95
N THR A 522 -1.35 -21.40 20.25
CA THR A 522 -1.39 -20.02 20.77
C THR A 522 -0.09 -19.29 20.50
N GLY A 523 -0.18 -18.03 20.07
CA GLY A 523 1.00 -17.18 19.81
C GLY A 523 1.92 -17.66 18.67
N THR A 524 1.51 -18.67 17.89
CA THR A 524 2.21 -19.11 16.68
C THR A 524 1.34 -18.76 15.48
N ALA A 525 1.96 -18.18 14.44
CA ALA A 525 1.25 -17.87 13.20
C ALA A 525 0.67 -19.15 12.57
N ASN A 526 -0.64 -19.15 12.37
CA ASN A 526 -1.39 -20.11 11.58
C ASN A 526 -2.44 -19.35 10.76
N THR A 527 -2.06 -18.83 9.60
CA THR A 527 -2.91 -18.00 8.73
C THR A 527 -4.24 -18.64 8.35
N ALA A 528 -4.37 -19.96 8.47
CA ALA A 528 -5.62 -20.66 8.24
C ALA A 528 -6.67 -20.30 9.32
N LEU A 529 -6.24 -19.91 10.51
CA LEU A 529 -7.10 -19.38 11.58
C LEU A 529 -7.29 -17.86 11.49
N SER A 530 -6.87 -17.18 10.42
CA SER A 530 -7.07 -15.72 10.31
C SER A 530 -8.54 -15.34 10.51
N ASP A 531 -8.78 -14.32 11.33
CA ASP A 531 -10.12 -13.83 11.70
C ASP A 531 -11.04 -14.88 12.37
N ALA A 532 -10.48 -16.01 12.81
CA ALA A 532 -11.22 -17.02 13.55
C ALA A 532 -11.42 -16.60 15.01
N GLU A 533 -12.61 -16.85 15.54
CA GLU A 533 -12.90 -16.73 16.95
C GLU A 533 -12.55 -18.05 17.66
N VAL A 534 -11.53 -18.00 18.51
CA VAL A 534 -11.08 -19.13 19.31
C VAL A 534 -11.72 -19.07 20.69
N ARG A 535 -12.50 -20.09 21.03
CA ARG A 535 -13.26 -20.19 22.29
C ARG A 535 -12.71 -21.33 23.14
N PHE A 536 -12.29 -21.03 24.35
CA PHE A 536 -11.83 -22.02 25.32
C PHE A 536 -12.68 -21.98 26.59
N THR A 537 -13.25 -23.12 26.97
CA THR A 537 -14.07 -23.25 28.18
C THR A 537 -13.36 -24.18 29.19
N PRO A 538 -12.73 -23.63 30.24
CA PRO A 538 -12.10 -24.44 31.29
C PRO A 538 -13.11 -25.35 32.00
N SER A 539 -12.67 -26.52 32.47
CA SER A 539 -13.50 -27.47 33.20
C SER A 539 -14.04 -26.85 34.49
N GLY A 540 -15.34 -26.55 34.53
CA GLY A 540 -15.99 -25.89 35.67
C GLY A 540 -15.78 -24.37 35.75
N GLY A 541 -15.23 -23.75 34.70
CA GLY A 541 -15.03 -22.31 34.57
C GLY A 541 -15.93 -21.66 33.51
N SER A 542 -15.77 -20.35 33.33
CA SER A 542 -16.45 -19.57 32.28
C SER A 542 -15.63 -19.57 30.98
N MET A 543 -16.32 -19.51 29.84
CA MET A 543 -15.70 -19.42 28.51
C MET A 543 -14.82 -18.17 28.38
N VAL A 544 -13.69 -18.35 27.71
CA VAL A 544 -12.73 -17.32 27.32
C VAL A 544 -12.65 -17.32 25.79
N THR A 545 -12.65 -16.14 25.19
CA THR A 545 -12.63 -15.97 23.73
C THR A 545 -11.44 -15.11 23.31
N ALA A 546 -10.81 -15.46 22.20
CA ALA A 546 -9.78 -14.66 21.56
C ALA A 546 -10.04 -14.59 20.05
N GLN A 547 -9.85 -13.41 19.47
CA GLN A 547 -9.83 -13.26 18.03
C GLN A 547 -8.42 -13.52 17.52
N ALA A 548 -8.32 -14.40 16.54
CA ALA A 548 -7.08 -14.66 15.85
C ALA A 548 -6.77 -13.51 14.88
N ASP A 549 -5.53 -13.04 14.90
CA ASP A 549 -5.07 -11.94 14.05
C ASP A 549 -4.94 -12.36 12.58
N ALA A 550 -4.42 -11.48 11.72
CA ALA A 550 -4.21 -11.77 10.30
C ALA A 550 -3.24 -12.95 10.05
N ASN A 551 -2.36 -13.24 11.02
CA ASN A 551 -1.48 -14.41 10.99
C ASN A 551 -2.13 -15.63 11.64
N GLY A 552 -3.39 -15.54 12.05
CA GLY A 552 -4.15 -16.51 12.83
C GLY A 552 -3.52 -16.84 14.18
N SER A 553 -2.70 -15.94 14.73
CA SER A 553 -2.20 -16.02 16.09
C SER A 553 -3.25 -15.48 17.05
N PHE A 554 -3.39 -16.11 18.21
CA PHE A 554 -4.33 -15.69 19.24
C PHE A 554 -3.71 -15.90 20.63
N ASP A 555 -4.18 -15.11 21.60
CA ASP A 555 -3.86 -15.25 23.01
C ASP A 555 -5.15 -15.30 23.84
N LEU A 556 -5.29 -16.38 24.63
CA LEU A 556 -6.44 -16.58 25.51
C LEU A 556 -6.28 -15.89 26.87
N GLY A 557 -5.11 -15.29 27.17
CA GLY A 557 -4.88 -14.55 28.43
C GLY A 557 -5.06 -15.40 29.69
N LEU A 558 -4.78 -16.71 29.61
CA LEU A 558 -4.95 -17.64 30.71
C LEU A 558 -3.81 -17.50 31.73
N SER A 559 -4.14 -17.60 33.03
CA SER A 559 -3.13 -17.68 34.09
C SER A 559 -3.01 -19.12 34.61
N GLY A 560 -1.82 -19.70 34.54
CA GLY A 560 -1.55 -21.08 34.96
C GLY A 560 -2.02 -22.16 33.96
N SER A 561 -2.24 -23.39 34.45
CA SER A 561 -2.66 -24.53 33.62
C SER A 561 -4.12 -24.90 33.86
N SER A 562 -4.91 -25.06 32.79
CA SER A 562 -6.33 -25.43 32.83
C SER A 562 -6.70 -26.38 31.70
N THR A 563 -7.42 -27.45 32.01
CA THR A 563 -8.01 -28.36 31.01
C THR A 563 -9.44 -27.93 30.69
N GLY A 564 -9.81 -27.90 29.42
CA GLY A 564 -11.12 -27.42 28.96
C GLY A 564 -11.43 -27.80 27.52
N THR A 565 -12.60 -27.38 27.05
CA THR A 565 -13.03 -27.59 25.66
C THR A 565 -12.61 -26.40 24.81
N LEU A 566 -11.93 -26.66 23.70
CA LEU A 566 -11.59 -25.70 22.65
C LEU A 566 -12.60 -25.83 21.50
N ASP A 567 -13.15 -24.72 21.05
CA ASP A 567 -14.02 -24.60 19.89
C ASP A 567 -13.57 -23.41 19.03
N ILE A 568 -13.69 -23.51 17.71
CA ILE A 568 -13.21 -22.49 16.77
C ILE A 568 -14.33 -22.18 15.80
N VAL A 569 -14.64 -20.89 15.64
CA VAL A 569 -15.65 -20.41 14.70
C VAL A 569 -15.02 -19.48 13.68
N LYS A 570 -15.21 -19.76 12.39
CA LYS A 570 -14.75 -18.91 11.29
C LYS A 570 -15.81 -18.83 10.19
N SER A 571 -16.20 -17.62 9.82
CA SER A 571 -17.19 -17.38 8.77
C SER A 571 -16.57 -17.57 7.37
N TYR A 572 -17.36 -18.04 6.42
CA TYR A 572 -16.97 -18.09 5.01
C TYR A 572 -17.09 -16.71 4.35
N SER A 573 -16.17 -16.40 3.45
CA SER A 573 -16.24 -15.23 2.59
C SER A 573 -16.58 -15.66 1.18
N THR A 574 -17.67 -15.16 0.61
CA THR A 574 -18.05 -15.46 -0.80
C THR A 574 -17.03 -14.94 -1.80
N ALA A 575 -16.22 -13.95 -1.40
CA ALA A 575 -15.07 -13.50 -2.16
C ALA A 575 -13.96 -14.55 -2.23
N SER A 576 -14.05 -15.68 -1.50
CA SER A 576 -13.07 -16.77 -1.59
C SER A 576 -13.32 -17.76 -2.75
N ALA A 577 -14.53 -17.75 -3.33
CA ALA A 577 -14.95 -18.61 -4.43
C ALA A 577 -14.61 -20.11 -4.27
N GLU A 578 -14.42 -20.58 -3.03
CA GLU A 578 -14.06 -21.97 -2.71
C GLU A 578 -15.26 -22.93 -2.82
N ILE A 579 -16.47 -22.38 -2.86
CA ILE A 579 -17.70 -23.12 -3.12
C ILE A 579 -18.16 -22.80 -4.54
N THR A 580 -18.29 -23.83 -5.36
CA THR A 580 -18.60 -23.72 -6.78
C THR A 580 -19.91 -24.44 -7.12
N ALA A 581 -20.45 -24.16 -8.32
CA ALA A 581 -21.62 -24.87 -8.82
C ALA A 581 -21.34 -26.38 -9.02
N LEU A 582 -20.06 -26.77 -9.13
CA LEU A 582 -19.68 -28.17 -9.21
C LEU A 582 -19.93 -28.86 -7.87
N ASP A 583 -19.61 -28.23 -6.74
CA ASP A 583 -19.87 -28.77 -5.40
C ASP A 583 -21.35 -29.08 -5.18
N ALA A 584 -22.22 -28.15 -5.58
CA ALA A 584 -23.67 -28.34 -5.54
C ALA A 584 -24.13 -29.57 -6.34
N LEU A 585 -23.51 -29.82 -7.50
CA LEU A 585 -23.79 -31.00 -8.30
C LEU A 585 -23.36 -32.28 -7.59
N GLN A 586 -22.26 -32.29 -6.84
CA GLN A 586 -21.79 -33.46 -6.09
C GLN A 586 -22.70 -33.76 -4.90
N VAL A 587 -23.12 -32.72 -4.16
CA VAL A 587 -24.12 -32.85 -3.10
C VAL A 587 -25.42 -33.41 -3.66
N LEU A 588 -25.88 -32.92 -4.82
CA LEU A 588 -27.08 -33.43 -5.47
C LEU A 588 -26.97 -34.91 -5.87
N ARG A 589 -25.79 -35.35 -6.33
CA ARG A 589 -25.53 -36.76 -6.65
C ARG A 589 -25.66 -37.64 -5.41
N ILE A 590 -25.05 -37.23 -4.30
CA ILE A 590 -25.15 -37.94 -3.01
C ILE A 590 -26.61 -38.02 -2.56
N ALA A 591 -27.35 -36.90 -2.66
CA ALA A 591 -28.76 -36.83 -2.29
C ALA A 591 -29.67 -37.79 -3.08
N VAL A 592 -29.29 -38.17 -4.31
CA VAL A 592 -30.03 -39.15 -5.13
C VAL A 592 -29.44 -40.56 -5.10
N GLY A 593 -28.49 -40.83 -4.19
CA GLY A 593 -27.87 -42.15 -4.01
C GLY A 593 -26.82 -42.50 -5.07
N LEU A 594 -26.23 -41.50 -5.71
CA LEU A 594 -25.10 -41.66 -6.62
C LEU A 594 -23.82 -41.20 -5.94
N ASP A 595 -22.72 -41.90 -6.21
CA ASP A 595 -21.40 -41.43 -5.80
C ASP A 595 -21.06 -40.11 -6.52
N PRO A 596 -20.31 -39.19 -5.88
CA PRO A 596 -19.65 -38.08 -6.56
C PRO A 596 -18.87 -38.51 -7.81
N THR A 597 -18.53 -37.56 -8.68
CA THR A 597 -17.85 -37.86 -9.95
C THR A 597 -16.48 -38.51 -9.79
N TRP A 598 -15.88 -38.43 -8.60
CA TRP A 598 -14.59 -39.02 -8.25
C TRP A 598 -14.68 -40.36 -7.51
N GLY A 599 -15.89 -40.86 -7.22
CA GLY A 599 -16.10 -42.11 -6.48
C GLY A 599 -16.74 -41.88 -5.10
N PRO A 600 -16.76 -42.91 -4.23
CA PRO A 600 -17.46 -42.85 -2.94
C PRO A 600 -16.96 -41.71 -2.06
N ALA A 601 -17.91 -40.93 -1.50
CA ALA A 601 -17.62 -39.83 -0.60
C ALA A 601 -17.02 -40.31 0.74
N SER A 602 -15.99 -39.62 1.23
CA SER A 602 -15.45 -39.80 2.57
C SER A 602 -16.41 -39.23 3.63
N ALA A 603 -16.20 -39.57 4.90
CA ALA A 603 -17.00 -39.03 5.99
C ALA A 603 -16.91 -37.49 6.08
N LEU A 604 -15.74 -36.90 5.78
CA LEU A 604 -15.56 -35.45 5.75
C LEU A 604 -16.30 -34.82 4.57
N ASN A 605 -16.33 -35.48 3.39
CA ASN A 605 -17.15 -35.01 2.27
C ASN A 605 -18.64 -35.05 2.64
N LEU A 606 -19.09 -36.07 3.38
CA LEU A 606 -20.49 -36.17 3.81
C LEU A 606 -20.85 -35.07 4.83
N ILE A 607 -19.93 -34.68 5.70
CA ILE A 607 -20.11 -33.53 6.60
C ILE A 607 -20.18 -32.23 5.81
N ALA A 608 -19.26 -32.01 4.87
CA ALA A 608 -19.24 -30.81 4.04
C ALA A 608 -20.51 -30.69 3.18
N ALA A 609 -21.08 -31.82 2.76
CA ALA A 609 -22.31 -31.87 1.98
C ALA A 609 -23.59 -31.49 2.76
N ASP A 610 -23.61 -31.63 4.08
CA ASP A 610 -24.75 -31.28 4.95
C ASP A 610 -24.62 -29.82 5.42
N ILE A 611 -24.73 -28.88 4.48
CA ILE A 611 -24.63 -27.43 4.76
C ILE A 611 -25.77 -26.93 5.64
N THR A 612 -26.95 -27.58 5.59
CA THR A 612 -28.09 -27.21 6.42
C THR A 612 -28.02 -27.76 7.85
N ARG A 613 -27.09 -28.70 8.09
CA ARG A 613 -26.84 -29.36 9.38
C ARG A 613 -28.10 -30.04 9.92
N ASP A 614 -28.92 -30.58 9.03
CA ASP A 614 -30.14 -31.30 9.42
C ASP A 614 -29.88 -32.79 9.70
N GLY A 615 -28.64 -33.24 9.48
CA GLY A 615 -28.17 -34.60 9.69
C GLY A 615 -28.39 -35.53 8.50
N THR A 616 -28.88 -35.01 7.36
CA THR A 616 -29.14 -35.77 6.13
C THR A 616 -28.76 -34.99 4.88
N ILE A 617 -28.06 -35.64 3.94
CA ILE A 617 -27.71 -34.99 2.68
C ILE A 617 -28.87 -35.10 1.70
N ASN A 618 -29.48 -33.97 1.37
CA ASN A 618 -30.65 -33.91 0.51
C ASN A 618 -30.57 -32.76 -0.52
N ALA A 619 -31.64 -32.59 -1.30
CA ALA A 619 -31.67 -31.59 -2.38
C ALA A 619 -31.65 -30.14 -1.88
N LEU A 620 -32.03 -29.90 -0.61
CA LEU A 620 -31.96 -28.57 0.00
C LEU A 620 -30.51 -28.17 0.28
N ASP A 621 -29.66 -29.12 0.68
CA ASP A 621 -28.23 -28.86 0.83
C ASP A 621 -27.60 -28.48 -0.51
N ALA A 622 -27.86 -29.26 -1.56
CA ALA A 622 -27.37 -28.95 -2.90
C ALA A 622 -27.83 -27.57 -3.39
N LEU A 623 -29.05 -27.16 -3.02
CA LEU A 623 -29.58 -25.84 -3.37
C LEU A 623 -28.87 -24.73 -2.61
N ASP A 624 -28.63 -24.88 -1.31
CA ASP A 624 -27.91 -23.87 -0.51
C ASP A 624 -26.43 -23.78 -0.91
N VAL A 625 -25.78 -24.91 -1.25
CA VAL A 625 -24.44 -24.90 -1.85
C VAL A 625 -24.45 -24.17 -3.20
N LEU A 626 -25.46 -24.39 -4.05
CA LEU A 626 -25.56 -23.69 -5.33
C LEU A 626 -25.75 -22.18 -5.13
N ARG A 627 -26.59 -21.77 -4.18
CA ARG A 627 -26.80 -20.36 -3.84
C ARG A 627 -25.51 -19.71 -3.38
N ALA A 628 -24.78 -20.36 -2.47
CA ALA A 628 -23.46 -19.91 -2.03
C ALA A 628 -22.48 -19.76 -3.20
N ALA A 629 -22.46 -20.73 -4.12
CA ALA A 629 -21.60 -20.70 -5.30
C ALA A 629 -21.89 -19.57 -6.29
N VAL A 630 -23.15 -19.12 -6.37
CA VAL A 630 -23.55 -18.02 -7.27
C VAL A 630 -23.71 -16.68 -6.55
N GLY A 631 -23.26 -16.58 -5.29
CA GLY A 631 -23.33 -15.35 -4.49
C GLY A 631 -24.75 -14.93 -4.09
N LEU A 632 -25.69 -15.88 -4.04
CA LEU A 632 -27.05 -15.65 -3.55
C LEU A 632 -27.15 -16.04 -2.07
N GLU A 633 -27.96 -15.29 -1.31
CA GLU A 633 -28.26 -15.65 0.08
C GLU A 633 -29.00 -17.00 0.15
N GLY A 634 -28.42 -17.94 0.91
CA GLY A 634 -29.00 -19.24 1.23
C GLY A 634 -29.79 -19.23 2.54
N THR A 635 -30.52 -20.31 2.82
CA THR A 635 -31.14 -20.50 4.15
C THR A 635 -30.12 -20.83 5.23
N SER A 636 -28.97 -21.40 4.83
CA SER A 636 -27.82 -21.66 5.69
C SER A 636 -26.59 -21.02 5.06
N ALA A 637 -25.85 -20.24 5.84
CA ALA A 637 -24.60 -19.63 5.37
C ALA A 637 -23.47 -20.66 5.44
N PRO A 638 -22.59 -20.76 4.42
CA PRO A 638 -21.40 -21.56 4.54
C PRO A 638 -20.53 -21.08 5.70
N GLU A 639 -19.88 -22.02 6.38
CA GLU A 639 -19.02 -21.75 7.53
C GLU A 639 -17.92 -22.79 7.63
N TRP A 640 -16.81 -22.39 8.24
CA TRP A 640 -15.70 -23.29 8.53
C TRP A 640 -15.97 -24.04 9.83
N LEU A 641 -15.76 -25.35 9.77
CA LEU A 641 -15.95 -26.27 10.87
C LEU A 641 -14.61 -26.88 11.27
N PHE A 642 -14.36 -26.98 12.57
CA PHE A 642 -13.15 -27.55 13.14
C PHE A 642 -13.50 -28.75 14.02
N LEU A 643 -13.04 -29.93 13.61
CA LEU A 643 -13.25 -31.22 14.27
C LEU A 643 -11.94 -31.71 14.88
N ASP A 644 -12.01 -32.48 15.97
CA ASP A 644 -10.83 -33.18 16.47
C ASP A 644 -10.23 -34.08 15.37
N ALA A 645 -8.91 -34.03 15.14
CA ALA A 645 -8.23 -34.88 14.17
C ALA A 645 -8.39 -36.39 14.46
N ASN A 646 -8.75 -36.75 15.69
CA ASN A 646 -9.00 -38.13 16.10
C ASN A 646 -10.50 -38.43 16.32
N ALA A 647 -11.40 -37.57 15.82
CA ALA A 647 -12.84 -37.81 15.90
C ALA A 647 -13.22 -39.15 15.22
N ASP A 648 -14.06 -39.95 15.88
CA ASP A 648 -14.61 -41.15 15.27
C ASP A 648 -15.73 -40.76 14.28
N LEU A 649 -15.40 -40.80 12.98
CA LEU A 649 -16.32 -40.49 11.89
C LEU A 649 -16.90 -41.74 11.23
N SER A 650 -16.66 -42.94 11.78
CA SER A 650 -17.05 -44.22 11.14
C SER A 650 -18.57 -44.43 11.05
N GLY A 651 -19.35 -43.68 11.83
CA GLY A 651 -20.82 -43.71 11.82
C GLY A 651 -21.48 -42.78 10.80
N ILE A 652 -20.70 -41.94 10.10
CA ILE A 652 -21.24 -40.94 9.18
C ILE A 652 -21.68 -41.60 7.88
N THR A 653 -22.94 -41.38 7.52
CA THR A 653 -23.56 -41.86 6.29
C THR A 653 -24.40 -40.75 5.67
N PRO A 654 -24.79 -40.82 4.38
CA PRO A 654 -25.63 -39.79 3.76
C PRO A 654 -26.97 -39.53 4.46
N THR A 655 -27.47 -40.49 5.25
CA THR A 655 -28.72 -40.36 6.03
C THR A 655 -28.48 -40.21 7.53
N SER A 656 -27.23 -40.02 7.96
CA SER A 656 -26.88 -39.80 9.37
C SER A 656 -25.53 -39.10 9.45
N VAL A 657 -25.54 -37.77 9.41
CA VAL A 657 -24.37 -36.90 9.50
C VAL A 657 -24.33 -36.28 10.90
N ASN A 658 -23.90 -37.07 11.89
CA ASN A 658 -23.78 -36.60 13.27
C ASN A 658 -22.30 -36.56 13.68
N TYR A 659 -21.85 -35.40 14.14
CA TYR A 659 -20.48 -35.16 14.57
C TYR A 659 -20.46 -34.15 15.73
N ASN A 660 -19.35 -34.10 16.47
CA ASN A 660 -19.14 -33.11 17.51
C ASN A 660 -18.06 -32.12 17.06
N THR A 661 -18.27 -30.84 17.33
CA THR A 661 -17.25 -29.81 17.13
C THR A 661 -16.41 -29.64 18.39
N GLY A 662 -15.19 -29.13 18.20
CA GLY A 662 -14.25 -28.87 19.28
C GLY A 662 -13.50 -30.09 19.81
N THR A 663 -12.51 -29.84 20.64
CA THR A 663 -11.65 -30.89 21.25
C THR A 663 -11.28 -30.51 22.69
N THR A 664 -10.90 -31.50 23.49
CA THR A 664 -10.44 -31.25 24.87
C THR A 664 -8.94 -30.99 24.87
N VAL A 665 -8.53 -29.81 25.32
CA VAL A 665 -7.11 -29.41 25.42
C VAL A 665 -6.74 -29.06 26.85
N THR A 666 -5.47 -29.23 27.19
CA THR A 666 -4.89 -28.67 28.41
C THR A 666 -4.04 -27.47 28.03
N ALA A 667 -4.54 -26.27 28.34
CA ALA A 667 -3.85 -25.02 28.09
C ALA A 667 -2.96 -24.63 29.29
N THR A 668 -1.78 -24.08 29.02
CA THR A 668 -0.86 -23.53 30.02
C THR A 668 -0.56 -22.06 29.72
N ASP A 669 -0.18 -21.30 30.74
CA ASP A 669 0.45 -19.98 30.59
C ASP A 669 1.68 -20.11 29.68
N GLY A 670 1.59 -19.55 28.47
CA GLY A 670 2.59 -19.71 27.40
C GLY A 670 2.29 -20.75 26.31
N GLY A 671 1.15 -21.45 26.37
CA GLY A 671 0.49 -21.99 25.19
C GLY A 671 0.02 -23.45 25.20
N PHE A 672 -0.58 -23.88 24.09
CA PHE A 672 -0.99 -25.27 23.80
C PHE A 672 -0.85 -25.55 22.30
N SER A 673 -0.89 -26.84 21.93
CA SER A 673 -0.95 -27.29 20.54
C SER A 673 -1.93 -28.46 20.43
N THR A 674 -2.86 -28.41 19.48
CA THR A 674 -3.73 -29.54 19.15
C THR A 674 -3.96 -29.60 17.65
N ASP A 675 -4.15 -30.81 17.13
CA ASP A 675 -4.48 -30.99 15.72
C ASP A 675 -6.00 -31.12 15.52
N MET A 676 -6.52 -30.44 14.50
CA MET A 676 -7.94 -30.45 14.15
C MET A 676 -8.11 -30.61 12.64
N HIS A 677 -9.17 -31.29 12.21
CA HIS A 677 -9.63 -31.24 10.83
C HIS A 677 -10.44 -29.97 10.62
N SER A 678 -10.06 -29.19 9.62
CA SER A 678 -10.85 -28.06 9.16
C SER A 678 -11.58 -28.40 7.86
N LEU A 679 -12.86 -28.03 7.80
CA LEU A 679 -13.66 -28.23 6.60
C LEU A 679 -14.65 -27.09 6.37
N LEU A 680 -14.86 -26.70 5.12
CA LEU A 680 -15.82 -25.68 4.71
C LEU A 680 -17.12 -26.37 4.29
N LEU A 681 -18.22 -26.04 4.96
CA LEU A 681 -19.53 -26.55 4.56
C LEU A 681 -19.89 -26.05 3.16
N GLY A 682 -20.24 -26.98 2.28
CA GLY A 682 -20.54 -26.74 0.88
C GLY A 682 -19.38 -26.89 -0.09
N ASN A 683 -18.14 -27.09 0.37
CA ASN A 683 -17.00 -27.40 -0.50
C ASN A 683 -16.75 -28.91 -0.53
N MET A 684 -16.90 -29.53 -1.70
CA MET A 684 -16.81 -30.98 -1.91
C MET A 684 -15.46 -31.43 -2.48
N GLU A 685 -14.63 -30.51 -2.99
CA GLU A 685 -13.38 -30.83 -3.70
C GLU A 685 -12.18 -31.10 -2.79
N ALA A 686 -12.30 -30.90 -1.48
CA ALA A 686 -11.16 -30.65 -0.60
C ALA A 686 -10.84 -31.72 0.48
N TYR A 687 -11.48 -32.90 0.53
CA TYR A 687 -11.33 -33.84 1.67
C TYR A 687 -11.21 -35.31 1.34
#